data_AF-A0A4Q4YV69-F1
#
_entry.id   AF-A0A4Q4YV69-F1
#
_cell.length_a   1.000
_cell.length_b   1.000
_cell.length_c   1.000
_cell.angle_alpha   90.00
_cell.angle_beta   90.00
_cell.angle_gamma   90.00
#
_symmetry.space_group_name_H-M   'P 1'
#
loop_
_entity.id
_entity.type
_entity.pdbx_description
1 polymer ?
#
loop_
_entity_poly.entity_id
_entity_poly.type
_entity_poly.pdbx_seq_one_letter_code
_entity_poly.pdbx_strand_id
1 'polypeptide(L)'
;MSDPKAYTVGWICALSTERVAAQAFLDEEHDRPEYVSHNDNNDYTLGKYGKHNVVIAALPDGEYGIASAASVARDMLHSFPNVRIGLMVGIGGGVPSKKHDIRLGDIVVSAPPNGMSGVFQYDFGKTIQDQGFRTTRFLNHPPMVLRTAVSGLKTQDECYGHQLGDAIDKILSENPRLQEKYKRPDQGSDRLYHSTFVHPRDSDASCVAVCHSLNLISRPERTKNEDNPAIHYGLIASANQLMKDGLIRDKLAADKEVLCFEMEAAGLMNHFPCLIIRGICDYSDSHKNKEWQGYAAMTAAAYAKDLLCRIPPSKVEAKDLRRIPPNKVEAKDPLCGIPACRKDILDSLSAPGSIQHSPTVEPTPGTCQWITERDAFKVWRDGEPSSTIPPRSKPADNKLWIHGSPACGKTFLANFIVGHLRESKSEQAEVMYCFLDARVEAHRDRDAILRPTLRQATGIDPALTGNYLYNVYREPKTRTLTTDMLYHLWPKVMALLAKRKRLMIVIDGFDEIHDKYQEEFLGCFNKCEELCGENTLNLRLLILSRCCPSLDCHNQSFRTYEIAIDDTERDISVTVQESVERLSRVTGFPRFFQDKVVNEISEGARGSYLWATVLVADLEITLPSLCDLNKRLKTLPREMAELYDSILGRIDSTGPNRRRIVKLILRWVTLQYKALSIQELDTGLALAIIRDKDLGSSVNDLLLQSHTIHPRDVKLALRGMCGQLIRFSRPESSNKIEVLPVYRSLTLYLVTPTKRLRQQHRDPINIPYHDKFFMAETESHATLGNLCVAYLTMPRFADPGKKFQADGNGPAEWACKVRKRMENDGFAGYAALFWAKHLGEAGPDLPKHSSPLDLERRKMLLDKESGYASCWFEM
;
A
#
# COMPACT_ATOMS: atom_id res chain seq x y z
N MET A 1 -10.50 -33.16 -36.74
CA MET A 1 -11.27 -32.63 -35.57
C MET A 1 -10.36 -32.48 -34.38
N SER A 2 -10.13 -31.24 -33.96
CA SER A 2 -9.15 -30.89 -32.92
C SER A 2 -9.82 -30.82 -31.54
N ASP A 3 -9.42 -31.68 -30.59
CA ASP A 3 -9.88 -31.61 -29.19
C ASP A 3 -9.29 -30.38 -28.49
N PRO A 4 -10.10 -29.41 -27.98
CA PRO A 4 -9.58 -28.24 -27.26
C PRO A 4 -8.73 -28.58 -26.02
N LYS A 5 -8.87 -29.79 -25.46
CA LYS A 5 -8.04 -30.28 -24.36
C LYS A 5 -6.64 -30.71 -24.81
N ALA A 6 -6.38 -30.84 -26.10
CA ALA A 6 -5.05 -31.20 -26.60
C ALA A 6 -4.07 -30.02 -26.58
N TYR A 7 -4.55 -28.78 -26.43
CA TYR A 7 -3.75 -27.56 -26.52
C TYR A 7 -3.28 -27.11 -25.13
N THR A 8 -1.97 -26.84 -25.02
CA THR A 8 -1.31 -26.55 -23.74
C THR A 8 -0.59 -25.21 -23.71
N VAL A 9 -0.44 -24.55 -24.86
CA VAL A 9 0.20 -23.24 -24.99
C VAL A 9 -0.79 -22.27 -25.64
N GLY A 10 -1.00 -21.12 -25.01
CA GLY A 10 -1.75 -20.02 -25.61
C GLY A 10 -0.81 -18.96 -26.18
N TRP A 11 -1.10 -18.47 -27.37
CA TRP A 11 -0.32 -17.43 -28.05
C TRP A 11 -1.25 -16.28 -28.43
N ILE A 12 -0.99 -15.09 -27.89
CA ILE A 12 -1.82 -13.90 -28.13
C ILE A 12 -1.03 -12.90 -28.96
N CYS A 13 -1.65 -12.44 -30.05
CA CYS A 13 -1.18 -11.38 -30.92
C CYS A 13 -2.08 -10.15 -30.76
N ALA A 14 -1.52 -8.95 -30.84
CA ALA A 14 -2.28 -7.71 -30.90
C ALA A 14 -2.80 -7.42 -32.31
N LEU A 15 -2.01 -7.71 -33.35
CA LEU A 15 -2.30 -7.33 -34.73
C LEU A 15 -2.42 -8.53 -35.66
N SER A 16 -3.17 -8.37 -36.76
CA SER A 16 -3.24 -9.36 -37.84
C SER A 16 -1.86 -9.66 -38.43
N THR A 17 -0.99 -8.65 -38.54
CA THR A 17 0.40 -8.81 -39.00
C THR A 17 1.16 -9.82 -38.14
N GLU A 18 0.98 -9.76 -36.82
CA GLU A 18 1.65 -10.63 -35.85
C GLU A 18 1.06 -12.04 -35.88
N ARG A 19 -0.26 -12.18 -36.03
CA ARG A 19 -0.91 -13.48 -36.18
C ARG A 19 -0.47 -14.22 -37.45
N VAL A 20 -0.30 -13.52 -38.57
CA VAL A 20 0.24 -14.10 -39.80
C VAL A 20 1.66 -14.63 -39.58
N ALA A 21 2.52 -13.86 -38.89
CA ALA A 21 3.86 -14.30 -38.57
C ALA A 21 3.83 -15.54 -37.66
N ALA A 22 2.99 -15.55 -36.61
CA ALA A 22 2.82 -16.73 -35.78
C ALA A 22 2.38 -17.94 -36.63
N GLN A 23 1.27 -17.84 -37.37
CA GLN A 23 0.77 -18.94 -38.18
C GLN A 23 1.80 -19.48 -39.20
N ALA A 24 2.59 -18.60 -39.82
CA ALA A 24 3.62 -19.00 -40.78
C ALA A 24 4.74 -19.88 -40.20
N PHE A 25 4.98 -19.82 -38.89
CA PHE A 25 6.00 -20.62 -38.21
C PHE A 25 5.48 -21.97 -37.67
N LEU A 26 4.19 -22.27 -37.79
CA LEU A 26 3.63 -23.57 -37.39
C LEU A 26 4.31 -24.71 -38.17
N ASP A 27 4.66 -25.79 -37.46
CA ASP A 27 5.12 -27.02 -38.11
C ASP A 27 3.96 -27.81 -38.72
N GLU A 28 2.78 -27.69 -38.11
CA GLU A 28 1.54 -28.32 -38.52
C GLU A 28 0.36 -27.40 -38.16
N GLU A 29 -0.52 -27.11 -39.12
CA GLU A 29 -1.79 -26.42 -38.87
C GLU A 29 -2.90 -27.46 -38.65
N HIS A 30 -3.67 -27.31 -37.58
CA HIS A 30 -4.77 -28.20 -37.24
C HIS A 30 -6.12 -27.57 -37.65
N ASP A 31 -7.16 -28.41 -37.80
CA ASP A 31 -8.53 -27.93 -38.06
C ASP A 31 -8.99 -26.93 -36.99
N ARG A 32 -9.79 -25.95 -37.41
CA ARG A 32 -10.45 -24.98 -36.51
C ARG A 32 -11.34 -25.66 -35.46
N PRO A 33 -11.54 -25.06 -34.28
CA PRO A 33 -12.44 -25.62 -33.27
C PRO A 33 -13.89 -25.56 -33.76
N GLU A 34 -14.61 -26.68 -33.65
CA GLU A 34 -16.06 -26.72 -33.96
C GLU A 34 -16.90 -26.02 -32.88
N TYR A 35 -16.43 -26.06 -31.64
CA TYR A 35 -17.09 -25.48 -30.48
C TYR A 35 -16.11 -24.67 -29.64
N VAL A 36 -16.50 -23.44 -29.35
CA VAL A 36 -15.90 -22.59 -28.33
C VAL A 36 -16.97 -22.28 -27.27
N SER A 37 -16.56 -21.72 -26.14
CA SER A 37 -17.50 -21.30 -25.09
C SER A 37 -18.54 -20.32 -25.63
N HIS A 38 -19.77 -20.35 -25.11
CA HIS A 38 -20.91 -19.56 -25.63
C HIS A 38 -20.67 -18.04 -25.77
N ASN A 39 -19.78 -17.47 -24.96
CA ASN A 39 -19.47 -16.04 -24.96
C ASN A 39 -18.04 -15.74 -25.46
N ASP A 40 -17.38 -16.72 -26.07
CA ASP A 40 -16.06 -16.55 -26.66
C ASP A 40 -16.19 -16.12 -28.11
N ASN A 41 -15.80 -14.87 -28.39
CA ASN A 41 -15.86 -14.27 -29.72
C ASN A 41 -14.51 -14.29 -30.45
N ASN A 42 -13.51 -14.98 -29.90
CA ASN A 42 -12.18 -15.02 -30.51
C ASN A 42 -12.16 -15.90 -31.75
N ASP A 43 -11.35 -15.49 -32.72
CA ASP A 43 -10.98 -16.33 -33.86
C ASP A 43 -9.65 -17.04 -33.58
N TYR A 44 -9.64 -18.36 -33.66
CA TYR A 44 -8.51 -19.20 -33.28
C TYR A 44 -7.84 -19.85 -34.49
N THR A 45 -6.51 -19.78 -34.52
CA THR A 45 -5.67 -20.66 -35.34
C THR A 45 -5.07 -21.73 -34.42
N LEU A 46 -5.20 -22.99 -34.79
CA LEU A 46 -4.70 -24.12 -34.03
C LEU A 46 -3.56 -24.80 -34.76
N GLY A 47 -2.54 -25.24 -34.04
CA GLY A 47 -1.46 -26.00 -34.67
C GLY A 47 -0.39 -26.44 -33.70
N LYS A 48 0.79 -26.74 -34.24
CA LYS A 48 1.92 -27.31 -33.51
C LYS A 48 3.21 -26.51 -33.71
N TYR A 49 3.93 -26.32 -32.61
CA TYR A 49 5.31 -25.86 -32.59
C TYR A 49 6.19 -26.90 -31.89
N GLY A 50 7.07 -27.54 -32.64
CA GLY A 50 7.87 -28.66 -32.21
C GLY A 50 6.99 -29.78 -31.66
N LYS A 51 6.95 -29.90 -30.34
CA LYS A 51 6.17 -30.92 -29.62
C LYS A 51 4.98 -30.36 -28.84
N HIS A 52 4.66 -29.08 -28.99
CA HIS A 52 3.57 -28.41 -28.27
C HIS A 52 2.41 -28.10 -29.20
N ASN A 53 1.19 -28.38 -28.74
CA ASN A 53 -0.03 -27.93 -29.40
C ASN A 53 -0.35 -26.51 -28.90
N VAL A 54 -0.46 -25.57 -29.84
CA VAL A 54 -0.59 -24.14 -29.58
C VAL A 54 -1.91 -23.62 -30.13
N VAL A 55 -2.59 -22.81 -29.33
CA VAL A 55 -3.76 -22.02 -29.74
C VAL A 55 -3.35 -20.57 -29.90
N ILE A 56 -3.55 -20.01 -31.10
CA ILE A 56 -3.21 -18.64 -31.45
C ILE A 56 -4.51 -17.83 -31.57
N ALA A 57 -4.56 -16.67 -30.92
CA ALA A 57 -5.63 -15.70 -31.08
C ALA A 57 -5.06 -14.29 -31.35
N ALA A 58 -5.83 -13.47 -32.06
CA ALA A 58 -5.56 -12.05 -32.20
C ALA A 58 -6.65 -11.22 -31.53
N LEU A 59 -6.33 -9.98 -31.16
CA LEU A 59 -7.33 -9.00 -30.75
C LEU A 59 -8.34 -8.74 -31.88
N PRO A 60 -9.59 -8.35 -31.55
CA PRO A 60 -10.57 -7.90 -32.54
C PRO A 60 -10.03 -6.76 -33.41
N ASP A 61 -10.42 -6.73 -34.68
CA ASP A 61 -9.97 -5.69 -35.61
C ASP A 61 -10.37 -4.28 -35.11
N GLY A 62 -9.42 -3.35 -35.18
CA GLY A 62 -9.59 -1.99 -34.64
C GLY A 62 -9.50 -1.86 -33.11
N GLU A 63 -9.39 -2.98 -32.37
CA GLU A 63 -9.14 -2.95 -30.92
C GLU A 63 -7.66 -3.20 -30.61
N TYR A 64 -7.15 -2.46 -29.62
CA TYR A 64 -5.81 -2.66 -29.07
C TYR A 64 -5.81 -2.24 -27.60
N GLY A 65 -4.74 -2.59 -26.89
CA GLY A 65 -4.57 -2.23 -25.49
C GLY A 65 -4.93 -3.31 -24.47
N ILE A 66 -4.62 -2.99 -23.22
CA ILE A 66 -4.65 -3.86 -22.03
C ILE A 66 -6.00 -4.59 -21.84
N ALA A 67 -7.13 -3.90 -22.04
CA ALA A 67 -8.45 -4.46 -21.76
C ALA A 67 -8.86 -5.54 -22.78
N SER A 68 -8.60 -5.29 -24.06
CA SER A 68 -8.92 -6.25 -25.13
C SER A 68 -8.07 -7.51 -24.99
N ALA A 69 -6.76 -7.36 -24.73
CA ALA A 69 -5.86 -8.49 -24.47
C ALA A 69 -6.31 -9.36 -23.28
N ALA A 70 -6.74 -8.74 -22.18
CA ALA A 70 -7.27 -9.48 -21.04
C ALA A 70 -8.57 -10.24 -21.38
N SER A 71 -9.43 -9.71 -22.24
CA SER A 71 -10.64 -10.38 -22.70
C SER A 71 -10.32 -11.61 -23.55
N VAL A 72 -9.47 -11.45 -24.57
CA VAL A 72 -9.03 -12.54 -25.45
C VAL A 72 -8.40 -13.68 -24.64
N ALA A 73 -7.51 -13.34 -23.70
CA ALA A 73 -6.87 -14.33 -22.84
C ALA A 73 -7.87 -15.10 -21.96
N ARG A 74 -8.82 -14.39 -21.34
CA ARG A 74 -9.84 -15.00 -20.49
C ARG A 74 -10.70 -15.98 -21.28
N ASP A 75 -11.18 -15.56 -22.44
CA ASP A 75 -12.10 -16.34 -23.26
C ASP A 75 -11.35 -17.56 -23.87
N MET A 76 -10.07 -17.40 -24.26
CA MET A 76 -9.18 -18.52 -24.62
C MET A 76 -9.04 -19.54 -23.50
N LEU A 77 -8.84 -19.11 -22.25
CA LEU A 77 -8.74 -20.05 -21.13
C LEU A 77 -10.06 -20.79 -20.83
N HIS A 78 -11.20 -20.24 -21.24
CA HIS A 78 -12.49 -20.91 -21.13
C HIS A 78 -12.66 -21.99 -22.20
N SER A 79 -12.31 -21.68 -23.45
CA SER A 79 -12.48 -22.60 -24.59
C SER A 79 -11.35 -23.63 -24.70
N PHE A 80 -10.13 -23.27 -24.28
CA PHE A 80 -8.95 -24.12 -24.28
C PHE A 80 -8.51 -24.43 -22.86
N PRO A 81 -9.24 -25.34 -22.20
CA PRO A 81 -9.03 -25.67 -20.81
C PRO A 81 -7.57 -26.05 -20.54
N ASN A 82 -6.92 -26.84 -21.39
CA ASN A 82 -5.58 -27.33 -21.07
C ASN A 82 -4.44 -26.35 -21.32
N VAL A 83 -4.71 -25.10 -21.71
CA VAL A 83 -3.67 -24.06 -21.79
C VAL A 83 -3.04 -23.83 -20.42
N ARG A 84 -1.71 -23.85 -20.41
CA ARG A 84 -0.86 -23.87 -19.22
C ARG A 84 0.09 -22.70 -19.17
N ILE A 85 0.75 -22.42 -20.28
CA ILE A 85 1.62 -21.27 -20.42
C ILE A 85 1.13 -20.40 -21.58
N GLY A 86 1.37 -19.11 -21.45
CA GLY A 86 1.04 -18.12 -22.45
C GLY A 86 2.28 -17.52 -23.10
N LEU A 87 2.15 -17.04 -24.32
CA LEU A 87 3.07 -16.11 -24.95
C LEU A 87 2.26 -14.91 -25.44
N MET A 88 2.77 -13.71 -25.21
CA MET A 88 2.33 -12.53 -25.95
C MET A 88 3.46 -12.14 -26.88
N VAL A 89 3.25 -12.40 -28.17
CA VAL A 89 4.27 -12.20 -29.19
C VAL A 89 3.74 -11.19 -30.18
N GLY A 90 4.54 -10.18 -30.47
CA GLY A 90 4.14 -9.14 -31.40
C GLY A 90 5.25 -8.15 -31.65
N ILE A 91 4.89 -6.99 -32.15
CA ILE A 91 5.82 -5.89 -32.38
C ILE A 91 5.81 -4.91 -31.20
N GLY A 92 6.90 -4.17 -31.05
CA GLY A 92 7.04 -3.09 -30.08
C GLY A 92 7.98 -2.01 -30.59
N GLY A 93 8.05 -0.92 -29.84
CA GLY A 93 9.01 0.15 -30.08
C GLY A 93 10.25 -0.04 -29.21
N GLY A 94 11.44 0.00 -29.81
CA GLY A 94 12.71 -0.23 -29.13
C GLY A 94 13.25 1.02 -28.44
N VAL A 95 14.14 0.82 -27.47
CA VAL A 95 14.81 1.89 -26.73
C VAL A 95 16.32 1.73 -26.86
N PRO A 96 16.94 2.32 -27.90
CA PRO A 96 18.38 2.23 -28.09
C PRO A 96 19.14 2.97 -26.98
N SER A 97 20.23 2.38 -26.51
CA SER A 97 21.12 3.00 -25.52
C SER A 97 22.56 2.57 -25.76
N LYS A 98 23.51 3.21 -25.06
CA LYS A 98 24.94 2.79 -25.12
C LYS A 98 25.16 1.36 -24.62
N LYS A 99 24.30 0.87 -23.72
CA LYS A 99 24.40 -0.48 -23.13
C LYS A 99 23.69 -1.53 -24.01
N HIS A 100 22.61 -1.12 -24.68
CA HIS A 100 21.79 -1.97 -25.53
C HIS A 100 21.62 -1.29 -26.89
N ASP A 101 22.41 -1.70 -27.89
CA ASP A 101 22.28 -1.23 -29.27
C ASP A 101 21.10 -1.93 -29.97
N ILE A 102 19.90 -1.56 -29.55
CA ILE A 102 18.64 -2.06 -30.09
C ILE A 102 18.42 -1.48 -31.49
N ARG A 103 18.20 -2.36 -32.46
CA ARG A 103 17.97 -2.04 -33.87
C ARG A 103 16.62 -2.55 -34.36
N LEU A 104 16.15 -2.02 -35.49
CA LEU A 104 14.92 -2.53 -36.09
C LEU A 104 15.11 -3.99 -36.53
N GLY A 105 14.11 -4.82 -36.25
CA GLY A 105 14.15 -6.27 -36.44
C GLY A 105 14.73 -7.06 -35.25
N ASP A 106 15.40 -6.41 -34.29
CA ASP A 106 15.83 -7.07 -33.06
C ASP A 106 14.64 -7.57 -32.24
N ILE A 107 14.91 -8.48 -31.30
CA ILE A 107 13.91 -9.01 -30.38
C ILE A 107 14.20 -8.51 -28.96
N VAL A 108 13.18 -8.04 -28.26
CA VAL A 108 13.21 -7.79 -26.81
C VAL A 108 12.32 -8.80 -26.10
N VAL A 109 12.90 -9.54 -25.18
CA VAL A 109 12.23 -10.56 -24.36
C VAL A 109 12.09 -10.04 -22.94
N SER A 110 10.87 -10.08 -22.39
CA SER A 110 10.63 -9.64 -21.01
C SER A 110 11.41 -10.52 -20.05
N ALA A 111 12.41 -9.95 -19.40
CA ALA A 111 13.20 -10.59 -18.35
C ALA A 111 13.15 -9.70 -17.11
N PRO A 112 13.11 -10.26 -15.89
CA PRO A 112 13.00 -9.48 -14.66
C PRO A 112 14.36 -8.91 -14.18
N PRO A 113 14.69 -7.62 -14.40
CA PRO A 113 15.85 -6.98 -13.76
C PRO A 113 15.50 -6.55 -12.32
N ASN A 114 16.47 -6.61 -11.41
CA ASN A 114 16.48 -5.85 -10.15
C ASN A 114 15.17 -5.92 -9.32
N GLY A 115 14.51 -7.09 -9.27
CA GLY A 115 13.28 -7.30 -8.50
C GLY A 115 11.97 -6.89 -9.18
N MET A 116 11.99 -6.48 -10.45
CA MET A 116 10.80 -6.20 -11.26
C MET A 116 10.27 -7.44 -11.98
N SER A 117 9.00 -7.39 -12.42
CA SER A 117 8.31 -8.52 -13.04
C SER A 117 8.77 -8.89 -14.46
N GLY A 118 9.57 -8.03 -15.09
CA GLY A 118 9.90 -8.07 -16.52
C GLY A 118 8.96 -7.21 -17.39
N VAL A 119 7.81 -6.81 -16.84
CA VAL A 119 6.91 -5.82 -17.41
C VAL A 119 6.63 -4.70 -16.41
N PHE A 120 6.57 -3.46 -16.88
CA PHE A 120 6.29 -2.26 -16.08
C PHE A 120 5.13 -1.47 -16.69
N GLN A 121 4.04 -1.30 -15.94
CA GLN A 121 2.91 -0.47 -16.40
C GLN A 121 3.14 1.01 -16.01
N TYR A 122 3.48 1.86 -16.98
CA TYR A 122 3.94 3.23 -16.70
C TYR A 122 2.82 4.27 -16.65
N ASP A 123 1.60 3.93 -17.08
CA ASP A 123 0.41 4.81 -17.05
C ASP A 123 -0.54 4.55 -15.88
N PHE A 124 -0.18 3.62 -14.97
CA PHE A 124 -1.04 3.21 -13.85
C PHE A 124 -0.48 3.65 -12.50
N GLY A 125 -1.16 4.60 -11.87
CA GLY A 125 -0.62 5.29 -10.72
C GLY A 125 -1.45 6.48 -10.28
N LYS A 126 -0.86 7.30 -9.41
CA LYS A 126 -1.47 8.51 -8.86
C LYS A 126 -0.73 9.73 -9.39
N THR A 127 -1.49 10.67 -9.93
CA THR A 127 -1.03 12.05 -10.10
C THR A 127 -1.28 12.79 -8.79
N ILE A 128 -0.24 13.38 -8.22
CA ILE A 128 -0.31 14.16 -6.98
C ILE A 128 0.07 15.60 -7.35
N GLN A 129 -0.68 16.57 -6.82
CA GLN A 129 -0.41 17.99 -7.06
C GLN A 129 1.06 18.31 -6.71
N ASP A 130 1.74 19.00 -7.63
CA ASP A 130 3.15 19.38 -7.54
C ASP A 130 4.16 18.22 -7.43
N GLN A 131 3.77 16.98 -7.80
CA GLN A 131 4.66 15.83 -7.88
C GLN A 131 4.58 15.12 -9.23
N GLY A 132 5.66 14.38 -9.58
CA GLY A 132 5.64 13.47 -10.73
C GLY A 132 4.65 12.31 -10.55
N PHE A 133 4.20 11.73 -11.66
CA PHE A 133 3.32 10.56 -11.67
C PHE A 133 3.94 9.40 -10.88
N ARG A 134 3.24 8.88 -9.87
CA ARG A 134 3.70 7.75 -9.05
C ARG A 134 3.01 6.46 -9.48
N THR A 135 3.76 5.52 -10.05
CA THR A 135 3.26 4.18 -10.38
C THR A 135 2.99 3.36 -9.12
N THR A 136 1.83 2.69 -9.03
CA THR A 136 1.39 2.00 -7.80
C THR A 136 1.09 0.51 -7.97
N ARG A 137 1.27 -0.07 -9.17
CA ARG A 137 0.87 -1.45 -9.47
C ARG A 137 2.08 -2.38 -9.62
N PHE A 138 1.95 -3.58 -9.08
CA PHE A 138 2.91 -4.68 -9.29
C PHE A 138 2.30 -5.73 -10.23
N LEU A 139 3.11 -6.22 -11.16
CA LEU A 139 2.74 -7.26 -12.12
C LEU A 139 3.45 -8.59 -11.76
N ASN A 140 2.83 -9.73 -12.07
CA ASN A 140 3.45 -11.05 -11.83
C ASN A 140 4.63 -11.31 -12.79
N HIS A 141 5.52 -12.22 -12.40
CA HIS A 141 6.64 -12.66 -13.23
C HIS A 141 6.21 -13.74 -14.24
N PRO A 142 6.88 -13.84 -15.41
CA PRO A 142 6.71 -14.96 -16.32
C PRO A 142 6.95 -16.31 -15.61
N PRO A 143 6.19 -17.37 -15.99
CA PRO A 143 6.36 -18.71 -15.44
C PRO A 143 7.81 -19.18 -15.41
N MET A 144 8.19 -19.90 -14.35
CA MET A 144 9.56 -20.42 -14.19
C MET A 144 10.00 -21.25 -15.41
N VAL A 145 9.11 -22.08 -15.98
CA VAL A 145 9.43 -22.90 -17.16
C VAL A 145 9.86 -22.07 -18.36
N LEU A 146 9.21 -20.93 -18.59
CA LEU A 146 9.56 -19.98 -19.65
C LEU A 146 10.88 -19.28 -19.33
N ARG A 147 11.08 -18.83 -18.09
CA ARG A 147 12.34 -18.17 -17.67
C ARG A 147 13.56 -19.11 -17.74
N THR A 148 13.39 -20.38 -17.37
CA THR A 148 14.45 -21.38 -17.50
C THR A 148 14.77 -21.68 -18.97
N ALA A 149 13.76 -21.73 -19.84
CA ALA A 149 13.97 -21.89 -21.27
C ALA A 149 14.71 -20.69 -21.88
N VAL A 150 14.33 -19.46 -21.48
CA VAL A 150 15.06 -18.23 -21.87
C VAL A 150 16.52 -18.29 -21.44
N SER A 151 16.81 -18.69 -20.19
CA SER A 151 18.20 -18.84 -19.72
C SER A 151 18.98 -19.85 -20.56
N GLY A 152 18.33 -20.96 -20.94
CA GLY A 152 18.95 -22.00 -21.76
C GLY A 152 19.21 -21.56 -23.21
N LEU A 153 18.32 -20.76 -23.79
CA LEU A 153 18.52 -20.15 -25.11
C LEU A 153 19.66 -19.13 -25.05
N LYS A 154 19.66 -18.23 -24.06
CA LYS A 154 20.73 -17.25 -23.89
C LYS A 154 22.12 -17.88 -23.86
N THR A 155 22.29 -18.99 -23.16
CA THR A 155 23.56 -19.75 -23.14
C THR A 155 23.88 -20.39 -24.49
N GLN A 156 22.88 -20.89 -25.21
CA GLN A 156 23.06 -21.48 -26.53
C GLN A 156 23.46 -20.43 -27.56
N ASP A 157 22.76 -19.30 -27.58
CA ASP A 157 23.01 -18.16 -28.47
C ASP A 157 24.43 -17.61 -28.23
N GLU A 158 24.86 -17.47 -26.96
CA GLU A 158 26.21 -17.00 -26.63
C GLU A 158 27.32 -17.96 -27.10
N CYS A 159 27.05 -19.27 -27.13
CA CYS A 159 28.04 -20.27 -27.56
C CYS A 159 28.08 -20.49 -29.08
N TYR A 160 26.93 -20.40 -29.76
CA TYR A 160 26.78 -20.88 -31.13
C TYR A 160 26.06 -19.91 -32.07
N GLY A 161 25.58 -18.77 -31.56
CA GLY A 161 24.65 -17.88 -32.26
C GLY A 161 23.27 -18.53 -32.44
N HIS A 162 22.41 -17.86 -33.20
CA HIS A 162 21.07 -18.35 -33.53
C HIS A 162 20.80 -18.34 -35.04
N GLN A 163 19.81 -19.14 -35.48
CA GLN A 163 19.46 -19.30 -36.90
C GLN A 163 18.13 -18.61 -37.28
N LEU A 164 17.76 -17.55 -36.55
CA LEU A 164 16.49 -16.86 -36.77
C LEU A 164 16.35 -16.32 -38.20
N GLY A 165 17.42 -15.76 -38.77
CA GLY A 165 17.43 -15.26 -40.16
C GLY A 165 17.15 -16.37 -41.17
N ASP A 166 17.89 -17.47 -41.09
CA ASP A 166 17.72 -18.63 -41.97
C ASP A 166 16.31 -19.23 -41.87
N ALA A 167 15.76 -19.28 -40.66
CA ALA A 167 14.40 -19.77 -40.43
C ALA A 167 13.34 -18.88 -41.10
N ILE A 168 13.51 -17.55 -41.04
CA ILE A 168 12.64 -16.59 -41.71
C ILE A 168 12.76 -16.73 -43.23
N ASP A 169 13.98 -16.74 -43.76
CA ASP A 169 14.24 -16.85 -45.20
C ASP A 169 13.65 -18.14 -45.78
N LYS A 170 13.75 -19.25 -45.05
CA LYS A 170 13.10 -20.50 -45.42
C LYS A 170 11.58 -20.34 -45.57
N ILE A 171 10.89 -19.78 -44.56
CA ILE A 171 9.43 -19.59 -44.60
C ILE A 171 9.02 -18.66 -45.75
N LEU A 172 9.78 -17.59 -45.97
CA LEU A 172 9.52 -16.64 -47.06
C LEU A 172 9.74 -17.25 -48.43
N SER A 173 10.69 -18.19 -48.59
CA SER A 173 10.89 -18.94 -49.84
C SER A 173 9.72 -19.88 -50.15
N GLU A 174 9.13 -20.48 -49.12
CA GLU A 174 7.99 -21.40 -49.23
C GLU A 174 6.65 -20.65 -49.39
N ASN A 175 6.59 -19.38 -48.97
CA ASN A 175 5.38 -18.54 -49.00
C ASN A 175 5.62 -17.23 -49.76
N PRO A 176 5.61 -17.23 -51.10
CA PRO A 176 5.92 -16.04 -51.90
C PRO A 176 5.05 -14.82 -51.60
N ARG A 177 3.79 -15.02 -51.19
CA ARG A 177 2.87 -13.92 -50.81
C ARG A 177 3.34 -13.14 -49.57
N LEU A 178 4.10 -13.75 -48.69
CA LEU A 178 4.61 -13.09 -47.48
C LEU A 178 5.83 -12.21 -47.78
N GLN A 179 6.56 -12.46 -48.88
CA GLN A 179 7.80 -11.75 -49.20
C GLN A 179 7.61 -10.24 -49.32
N GLU A 180 6.46 -9.77 -49.82
CA GLU A 180 6.23 -8.33 -50.01
C GLU A 180 6.27 -7.56 -48.68
N LYS A 181 5.65 -8.11 -47.63
CA LYS A 181 5.46 -7.41 -46.34
C LYS A 181 6.38 -7.89 -45.22
N TYR A 182 6.85 -9.15 -45.28
CA TYR A 182 7.54 -9.81 -44.16
C TYR A 182 9.03 -10.05 -44.39
N LYS A 183 9.55 -9.77 -45.61
CA LYS A 183 10.99 -9.81 -45.85
C LYS A 183 11.71 -8.76 -45.02
N ARG A 184 12.99 -9.03 -44.74
CA ARG A 184 13.87 -8.06 -44.11
C ARG A 184 13.97 -6.79 -44.99
N PRO A 185 13.62 -5.61 -44.48
CA PRO A 185 13.85 -4.35 -45.19
C PRO A 185 15.34 -4.09 -45.40
N ASP A 186 15.66 -3.15 -46.31
CA ASP A 186 17.04 -2.74 -46.55
C ASP A 186 17.70 -2.23 -45.25
N GLN A 187 18.97 -2.56 -45.02
CA GLN A 187 19.67 -2.20 -43.79
C GLN A 187 19.77 -0.66 -43.60
N GLY A 188 19.82 0.11 -44.69
CA GLY A 188 19.82 1.58 -44.66
C GLY A 188 18.46 2.21 -44.29
N SER A 189 17.40 1.40 -44.18
CA SER A 189 16.09 1.84 -43.67
C SER A 189 16.01 1.81 -42.13
N ASP A 190 16.98 1.20 -41.45
CA ASP A 190 17.14 1.29 -39.99
C ASP A 190 17.75 2.63 -39.58
N ARG A 191 16.88 3.61 -39.31
CA ARG A 191 17.25 5.00 -39.05
C ARG A 191 16.85 5.43 -37.65
N LEU A 192 17.85 5.70 -36.81
CA LEU A 192 17.67 6.28 -35.49
C LEU A 192 17.95 7.78 -35.53
N TYR A 193 16.97 8.59 -35.14
CA TYR A 193 17.10 10.04 -35.06
C TYR A 193 17.41 10.48 -33.61
N HIS A 194 17.99 11.67 -33.45
CA HIS A 194 18.09 12.32 -32.15
C HIS A 194 16.71 12.49 -31.49
N SER A 195 16.59 12.19 -30.20
CA SER A 195 15.31 12.24 -29.47
C SER A 195 14.67 13.63 -29.39
N THR A 196 15.45 14.69 -29.59
CA THR A 196 14.98 16.08 -29.68
C THR A 196 14.43 16.45 -31.05
N PHE A 197 14.72 15.65 -32.09
CA PHE A 197 14.21 15.88 -33.43
C PHE A 197 12.82 15.25 -33.54
N VAL A 198 11.83 16.03 -33.95
CA VAL A 198 10.43 15.59 -34.04
C VAL A 198 10.04 15.52 -35.51
N HIS A 199 9.43 14.40 -35.91
CA HIS A 199 8.87 14.25 -37.24
C HIS A 199 7.79 15.33 -37.50
N PRO A 200 7.83 16.03 -38.65
CA PRO A 200 6.88 17.10 -38.95
C PRO A 200 5.40 16.65 -38.83
N ARG A 201 4.59 17.42 -38.12
CA ARG A 201 3.23 17.01 -37.69
C ARG A 201 2.18 16.87 -38.81
N ASP A 202 2.44 17.45 -39.99
CA ASP A 202 1.46 17.57 -41.08
C ASP A 202 1.85 16.80 -42.36
N SER A 203 2.72 15.79 -42.24
CA SER A 203 3.21 15.02 -43.37
C SER A 203 2.96 13.52 -43.17
N ASP A 204 2.12 12.92 -44.00
CA ASP A 204 2.04 11.45 -44.15
C ASP A 204 3.24 10.88 -44.94
N ALA A 205 4.16 11.74 -45.40
CA ALA A 205 5.35 11.31 -46.12
C ALA A 205 6.35 10.60 -45.21
N SER A 206 7.04 9.60 -45.76
CA SER A 206 8.04 8.80 -45.04
C SER A 206 9.16 9.66 -44.44
N CYS A 207 9.76 9.23 -43.33
CA CYS A 207 10.93 9.89 -42.73
C CYS A 207 12.07 10.11 -43.74
N VAL A 208 12.20 9.24 -44.75
CA VAL A 208 13.20 9.40 -45.82
C VAL A 208 13.01 10.70 -46.60
N ALA A 209 11.76 11.13 -46.81
CA ALA A 209 11.43 12.30 -47.62
C ALA A 209 11.52 13.62 -46.85
N VAL A 210 11.22 13.61 -45.54
CA VAL A 210 11.02 14.83 -44.73
C VAL A 210 12.03 15.00 -43.58
N CYS A 211 12.71 13.94 -43.14
CA CYS A 211 13.64 14.00 -42.03
C CYS A 211 15.09 14.09 -42.55
N HIS A 212 15.76 15.20 -42.24
CA HIS A 212 17.13 15.46 -42.68
C HIS A 212 18.13 14.45 -42.08
N SER A 213 19.07 13.99 -42.90
CA SER A 213 20.11 13.03 -42.51
C SER A 213 21.05 13.55 -41.42
N LEU A 214 21.17 14.87 -41.25
CA LEU A 214 21.98 15.50 -40.20
C LEU A 214 21.50 15.18 -38.77
N ASN A 215 20.24 14.77 -38.60
CA ASN A 215 19.68 14.40 -37.30
C ASN A 215 19.78 12.89 -37.01
N LEU A 216 20.41 12.11 -37.90
CA LEU A 216 20.62 10.68 -37.69
C LEU A 216 21.77 10.44 -36.73
N ILE A 217 21.56 9.51 -35.81
CA ILE A 217 22.62 9.02 -34.93
C ILE A 217 23.46 8.01 -35.72
N SER A 218 24.73 8.35 -35.93
CA SER A 218 25.70 7.44 -36.55
C SER A 218 25.95 6.24 -35.65
N ARG A 219 25.71 5.04 -36.17
CA ARG A 219 25.96 3.76 -35.49
C ARG A 219 26.85 2.89 -36.38
N PRO A 220 27.90 2.24 -35.84
CA PRO A 220 28.73 1.33 -36.62
C PRO A 220 27.91 0.13 -37.11
N GLU A 221 28.31 -0.48 -38.22
CA GLU A 221 27.73 -1.77 -38.61
C GLU A 221 28.06 -2.84 -37.56
N ARG A 222 27.13 -3.77 -37.34
CA ARG A 222 27.39 -4.93 -36.50
C ARG A 222 28.49 -5.78 -37.13
N THR A 223 29.41 -6.24 -36.30
CA THR A 223 30.50 -7.12 -36.71
C THR A 223 29.99 -8.51 -37.07
N LYS A 224 30.81 -9.32 -37.75
CA LYS A 224 30.46 -10.71 -38.09
C LYS A 224 30.23 -11.62 -36.89
N ASN A 225 30.67 -11.22 -35.70
CA ASN A 225 30.54 -12.00 -34.46
C ASN A 225 29.29 -11.59 -33.65
N GLU A 226 28.55 -10.58 -34.11
CA GLU A 226 27.31 -10.12 -33.47
C GLU A 226 26.11 -10.68 -34.23
N ASP A 227 25.14 -11.21 -33.47
CA ASP A 227 23.88 -11.68 -34.04
C ASP A 227 23.08 -10.54 -34.67
N ASN A 228 22.45 -10.83 -35.81
CA ASN A 228 21.67 -9.85 -36.54
C ASN A 228 20.46 -10.49 -37.27
N PRO A 229 19.26 -10.51 -36.65
CA PRO A 229 18.82 -9.69 -35.52
C PRO A 229 19.48 -10.07 -34.19
N ALA A 230 19.55 -9.15 -33.22
CA ALA A 230 20.02 -9.43 -31.87
C ALA A 230 18.86 -9.63 -30.90
N ILE A 231 19.10 -10.38 -29.82
CA ILE A 231 18.11 -10.63 -28.77
C ILE A 231 18.51 -9.90 -27.49
N HIS A 232 17.62 -9.06 -26.98
CA HIS A 232 17.80 -8.28 -25.77
C HIS A 232 16.86 -8.77 -24.68
N TYR A 233 17.37 -8.85 -23.45
CA TYR A 233 16.63 -9.36 -22.30
C TYR A 233 16.50 -8.26 -21.24
N GLY A 234 15.28 -7.82 -20.95
CA GLY A 234 15.09 -6.76 -19.96
C GLY A 234 13.65 -6.30 -19.79
N LEU A 235 13.48 -5.09 -19.26
CA LEU A 235 12.19 -4.53 -18.88
C LEU A 235 11.42 -4.02 -20.10
N ILE A 236 10.17 -4.45 -20.22
CA ILE A 236 9.22 -3.95 -21.23
C ILE A 236 8.20 -3.02 -20.55
N ALA A 237 8.04 -1.80 -21.06
CA ALA A 237 7.07 -0.83 -20.57
C ALA A 237 5.73 -0.96 -21.32
N SER A 238 4.65 -1.06 -20.56
CA SER A 238 3.29 -1.30 -21.05
C SER A 238 2.35 -0.17 -20.66
N ALA A 239 1.46 0.27 -21.56
CA ALA A 239 0.41 1.25 -21.26
C ALA A 239 -0.75 1.22 -22.28
N ASN A 240 -1.86 1.87 -21.96
CA ASN A 240 -2.94 2.08 -22.94
C ASN A 240 -2.61 3.18 -23.98
N GLN A 241 -1.53 3.93 -23.77
CA GLN A 241 -1.10 5.01 -24.66
C GLN A 241 0.11 4.58 -25.47
N LEU A 242 0.10 4.91 -26.76
CA LEU A 242 1.23 4.68 -27.64
C LEU A 242 2.35 5.71 -27.36
N MET A 243 3.55 5.22 -27.05
CA MET A 243 4.73 6.08 -26.87
C MET A 243 5.20 6.64 -28.23
N LYS A 244 5.23 7.96 -28.36
CA LYS A 244 5.79 8.68 -29.53
C LYS A 244 6.66 9.88 -29.13
N ASP A 245 7.09 9.92 -27.87
CA ASP A 245 7.88 11.02 -27.31
C ASP A 245 9.27 10.50 -26.95
N GLY A 246 10.26 10.87 -27.77
CA GLY A 246 11.64 10.44 -27.58
C GLY A 246 12.24 10.91 -26.25
N LEU A 247 11.80 12.04 -25.69
CA LEU A 247 12.30 12.56 -24.42
C LEU A 247 11.72 11.79 -23.23
N ILE A 248 10.41 11.49 -23.26
CA ILE A 248 9.77 10.66 -22.24
C ILE A 248 10.31 9.24 -22.29
N ARG A 249 10.51 8.69 -23.50
CA ARG A 249 11.17 7.39 -23.73
C ARG A 249 12.53 7.35 -23.05
N ASP A 250 13.41 8.31 -23.36
CA ASP A 250 14.77 8.36 -22.82
C ASP A 250 14.78 8.55 -21.29
N LYS A 251 13.83 9.34 -20.76
CA LYS A 251 13.65 9.49 -19.31
C LYS A 251 13.26 8.17 -18.63
N LEU A 252 12.28 7.45 -19.16
CA LEU A 252 11.87 6.15 -18.61
C LEU A 252 12.96 5.09 -18.77
N ALA A 253 13.76 5.17 -19.83
CA ALA A 253 14.94 4.34 -20.03
C ALA A 253 15.98 4.58 -18.93
N ALA A 254 16.26 5.85 -18.61
CA ALA A 254 17.21 6.22 -17.56
C ALA A 254 16.69 5.84 -16.15
N ASP A 255 15.39 6.06 -15.89
CA ASP A 255 14.80 5.86 -14.56
C ASP A 255 14.56 4.37 -14.23
N LYS A 256 14.29 3.53 -15.25
CA LYS A 256 13.79 2.15 -15.06
C LYS A 256 14.50 1.09 -15.90
N GLU A 257 15.48 1.46 -16.72
CA GLU A 257 16.15 0.56 -17.69
C GLU A 257 15.17 -0.13 -18.66
N VAL A 258 14.17 0.60 -19.15
CA VAL A 258 13.22 0.13 -20.16
C VAL A 258 13.92 -0.11 -21.50
N LEU A 259 13.67 -1.27 -22.12
CA LEU A 259 14.24 -1.64 -23.42
C LEU A 259 13.22 -1.58 -24.57
N CYS A 260 11.93 -1.69 -24.27
CA CYS A 260 10.86 -1.74 -25.25
C CYS A 260 9.56 -1.14 -24.70
N PHE A 261 8.79 -0.48 -25.55
CA PHE A 261 7.42 -0.06 -25.27
C PHE A 261 6.41 -0.89 -26.08
N GLU A 262 5.32 -1.28 -25.44
CA GLU A 262 4.17 -1.97 -26.04
C GLU A 262 2.87 -1.60 -25.29
N MET A 263 1.72 -2.13 -25.72
CA MET A 263 0.41 -1.62 -25.26
C MET A 263 -0.52 -2.62 -24.58
N GLU A 264 -0.15 -3.89 -24.46
CA GLU A 264 -1.11 -4.94 -24.05
C GLU A 264 -0.68 -5.73 -22.80
N ALA A 265 0.61 -5.96 -22.61
CA ALA A 265 1.13 -6.97 -21.69
C ALA A 265 0.67 -6.78 -20.24
N ALA A 266 0.54 -5.54 -19.76
CA ALA A 266 0.09 -5.26 -18.40
C ALA A 266 -1.32 -5.80 -18.08
N GLY A 267 -2.15 -6.06 -19.10
CA GLY A 267 -3.47 -6.68 -18.94
C GLY A 267 -3.40 -8.18 -18.69
N LEU A 268 -2.33 -8.82 -19.18
CA LEU A 268 -2.15 -10.26 -19.15
C LEU A 268 -1.42 -10.74 -17.90
N MET A 269 -0.32 -10.07 -17.50
CA MET A 269 0.65 -10.62 -16.55
C MET A 269 0.03 -11.20 -15.26
N ASN A 270 -1.04 -10.59 -14.74
CA ASN A 270 -1.63 -11.01 -13.47
C ASN A 270 -2.59 -12.21 -13.57
N HIS A 271 -3.12 -12.52 -14.76
CA HIS A 271 -4.18 -13.52 -14.94
C HIS A 271 -3.87 -14.56 -16.01
N PHE A 272 -2.95 -14.26 -16.92
CA PHE A 272 -2.49 -15.14 -17.99
C PHE A 272 -0.98 -15.37 -17.80
N PRO A 273 -0.54 -16.58 -17.40
CA PRO A 273 0.85 -16.86 -17.09
C PRO A 273 1.72 -16.86 -18.36
N CYS A 274 2.18 -15.68 -18.79
CA CYS A 274 2.86 -15.50 -20.07
C CYS A 274 4.25 -14.86 -20.00
N LEU A 275 5.01 -15.06 -21.07
CA LEU A 275 6.23 -14.30 -21.41
C LEU A 275 5.92 -13.35 -22.56
N ILE A 276 6.50 -12.15 -22.54
CA ILE A 276 6.33 -11.15 -23.59
C ILE A 276 7.56 -11.15 -24.50
N ILE A 277 7.33 -11.22 -25.81
CA ILE A 277 8.37 -11.23 -26.84
C ILE A 277 7.98 -10.18 -27.88
N ARG A 278 8.82 -9.15 -28.04
CA ARG A 278 8.56 -8.03 -28.94
C ARG A 278 9.64 -7.91 -30.00
N GLY A 279 9.25 -8.00 -31.27
CA GLY A 279 10.10 -7.60 -32.38
C GLY A 279 10.07 -6.08 -32.54
N ILE A 280 11.23 -5.47 -32.71
CA ILE A 280 11.35 -4.02 -32.74
C ILE A 280 11.05 -3.48 -34.13
N CYS A 281 9.99 -2.67 -34.24
CA CYS A 281 9.52 -2.11 -35.51
C CYS A 281 9.66 -0.59 -35.63
N ASP A 282 9.80 0.12 -34.50
CA ASP A 282 10.14 1.54 -34.44
C ASP A 282 10.94 1.83 -33.15
N TYR A 283 11.25 3.11 -32.89
CA TYR A 283 12.03 3.53 -31.72
C TYR A 283 11.22 4.24 -30.64
N SER A 284 9.90 4.04 -30.56
CA SER A 284 9.03 4.69 -29.58
C SER A 284 9.14 6.23 -29.56
N ASP A 285 9.40 6.83 -30.72
CA ASP A 285 9.44 8.29 -30.90
C ASP A 285 8.50 8.71 -32.04
N SER A 286 8.61 9.95 -32.50
CA SER A 286 7.74 10.47 -33.56
C SER A 286 7.96 9.82 -34.94
N HIS A 287 9.08 9.13 -35.16
CA HIS A 287 9.50 8.56 -36.44
C HIS A 287 9.03 7.11 -36.59
N LYS A 288 7.72 6.93 -36.77
CA LYS A 288 7.15 5.59 -36.99
C LYS A 288 7.71 4.93 -38.24
N ASN A 289 7.95 3.62 -38.15
CA ASN A 289 8.38 2.83 -39.30
C ASN A 289 7.45 1.63 -39.53
N LYS A 290 6.53 1.77 -40.49
CA LYS A 290 5.57 0.70 -40.82
C LYS A 290 6.21 -0.42 -41.65
N GLU A 291 7.31 -0.15 -42.35
CA GLU A 291 7.99 -1.10 -43.23
C GLU A 291 8.57 -2.30 -42.46
N TRP A 292 9.04 -2.05 -41.23
CA TRP A 292 9.67 -3.06 -40.39
C TRP A 292 8.68 -3.95 -39.61
N GLN A 293 7.39 -3.61 -39.58
CA GLN A 293 6.42 -4.34 -38.75
C GLN A 293 6.29 -5.82 -39.14
N GLY A 294 6.31 -6.13 -40.44
CA GLY A 294 6.23 -7.51 -40.90
C GLY A 294 7.45 -8.33 -40.48
N TYR A 295 8.66 -7.84 -40.80
CA TYR A 295 9.89 -8.53 -40.43
C TYR A 295 10.08 -8.64 -38.90
N ALA A 296 9.78 -7.58 -38.15
CA ALA A 296 9.82 -7.60 -36.68
C ALA A 296 8.85 -8.66 -36.09
N ALA A 297 7.66 -8.80 -36.67
CA ALA A 297 6.75 -9.88 -36.27
C ALA A 297 7.34 -11.27 -36.56
N MET A 298 8.03 -11.45 -37.70
CA MET A 298 8.71 -12.71 -38.04
C MET A 298 9.84 -13.04 -37.05
N THR A 299 10.68 -12.06 -36.69
CA THR A 299 11.79 -12.30 -35.76
C THR A 299 11.29 -12.65 -34.35
N ALA A 300 10.22 -12.00 -33.88
CA ALA A 300 9.57 -12.35 -32.63
C ALA A 300 8.95 -13.76 -32.66
N ALA A 301 8.26 -14.12 -33.74
CA ALA A 301 7.66 -15.45 -33.91
C ALA A 301 8.71 -16.56 -34.02
N ALA A 302 9.83 -16.31 -34.73
CA ALA A 302 10.95 -17.22 -34.83
C ALA A 302 11.55 -17.52 -33.45
N TYR A 303 11.83 -16.48 -32.66
CA TYR A 303 12.34 -16.65 -31.29
C TYR A 303 11.36 -17.41 -30.39
N ALA A 304 10.06 -17.11 -30.50
CA ALA A 304 9.03 -17.81 -29.75
C ALA A 304 8.96 -19.30 -30.10
N LYS A 305 9.17 -19.67 -31.37
CA LYS A 305 9.30 -21.08 -31.79
C LYS A 305 10.50 -21.76 -31.14
N ASP A 306 11.68 -21.14 -31.20
CA ASP A 306 12.90 -21.70 -30.59
C ASP A 306 12.73 -21.90 -29.08
N LEU A 307 12.08 -20.94 -28.42
CA LEU A 307 11.74 -21.02 -27.00
C LEU A 307 10.84 -22.22 -26.68
N LEU A 308 9.79 -22.44 -27.47
CA LEU A 308 8.89 -23.58 -27.28
C LEU A 308 9.60 -24.92 -27.58
N CYS A 309 10.42 -24.98 -28.63
CA CYS A 309 11.22 -26.16 -28.97
C CYS A 309 12.22 -26.54 -27.87
N ARG A 310 12.69 -25.57 -27.08
CA ARG A 310 13.57 -25.80 -25.92
C ARG A 310 12.82 -26.42 -24.74
N ILE A 311 11.50 -26.21 -24.62
CA ILE A 311 10.69 -26.67 -23.50
C ILE A 311 10.21 -28.12 -23.75
N PRO A 312 10.49 -29.09 -22.88
CA PRO A 312 9.90 -30.42 -22.99
C PRO A 312 8.38 -30.42 -22.73
N PRO A 313 7.54 -31.13 -23.51
CA PRO A 313 6.09 -31.20 -23.29
C PRO A 313 5.68 -31.59 -21.87
N SER A 314 6.40 -32.54 -21.26
CA SER A 314 6.16 -32.98 -19.88
C SER A 314 6.27 -31.85 -18.85
N LYS A 315 7.05 -30.79 -19.11
CA LYS A 315 7.15 -29.62 -18.22
C LYS A 315 5.95 -28.68 -18.34
N VAL A 316 5.20 -28.77 -19.44
CA VAL A 316 3.96 -28.01 -19.69
C VAL A 316 2.75 -28.83 -19.24
N GLU A 317 2.71 -30.13 -19.56
CA GLU A 317 1.61 -31.05 -19.24
C GLU A 317 1.51 -31.40 -17.75
N ALA A 318 2.65 -31.50 -17.04
CA ALA A 318 2.67 -31.95 -15.63
C ALA A 318 2.12 -30.92 -14.61
N LYS A 319 1.47 -29.84 -15.05
CA LYS A 319 0.97 -28.80 -14.16
C LYS A 319 -0.41 -28.31 -14.60
N ASP A 320 -1.40 -28.42 -13.74
CA ASP A 320 -2.73 -27.85 -13.92
C ASP A 320 -2.69 -26.33 -13.64
N LEU A 321 -2.12 -25.53 -14.55
CA LEU A 321 -1.92 -24.07 -14.40
C LEU A 321 -3.21 -23.23 -14.44
N ARG A 322 -4.39 -23.83 -14.64
CA ARG A 322 -5.70 -23.20 -14.36
C ARG A 322 -5.99 -23.07 -12.86
N ARG A 323 -5.17 -23.71 -12.02
CA ARG A 323 -5.09 -23.43 -10.59
C ARG A 323 -3.66 -23.01 -10.32
N ILE A 324 -3.43 -21.70 -10.28
CA ILE A 324 -2.25 -21.11 -9.63
C ILE A 324 -2.61 -20.92 -8.15
N PRO A 325 -2.29 -21.86 -7.23
CA PRO A 325 -1.71 -21.51 -5.96
C PRO A 325 -0.18 -21.36 -6.16
N PRO A 326 0.48 -20.40 -5.49
CA PRO A 326 1.90 -20.15 -5.68
C PRO A 326 2.73 -21.38 -5.26
N ASN A 327 3.58 -21.81 -6.20
CA ASN A 327 4.67 -22.80 -6.11
C ASN A 327 4.88 -23.51 -4.75
N LYS A 328 4.55 -24.81 -4.71
CA LYS A 328 5.32 -25.79 -3.92
C LYS A 328 6.48 -26.29 -4.79
N VAL A 329 7.70 -26.16 -4.27
CA VAL A 329 8.84 -27.01 -4.64
C VAL A 329 8.57 -28.37 -3.97
N GLU A 330 8.74 -29.45 -4.73
CA GLU A 330 8.58 -30.81 -4.23
C GLU A 330 9.66 -31.13 -3.19
N ALA A 331 9.22 -31.32 -1.95
CA ALA A 331 9.80 -32.32 -1.06
C ALA A 331 8.65 -33.29 -0.71
N LYS A 332 8.89 -34.58 -0.93
CA LYS A 332 7.94 -35.68 -0.67
C LYS A 332 7.54 -35.69 0.81
N ASP A 333 6.26 -35.49 1.13
CA ASP A 333 5.66 -35.93 2.41
C ASP A 333 4.12 -36.07 2.28
N PRO A 334 3.48 -37.14 2.79
CA PRO A 334 2.11 -37.52 2.49
C PRO A 334 1.13 -36.85 3.46
N LEU A 335 0.58 -35.69 3.10
CA LEU A 335 -0.67 -35.20 3.70
C LEU A 335 -1.44 -34.33 2.71
N CYS A 336 -2.25 -35.02 1.91
CA CYS A 336 -3.27 -34.46 1.03
C CYS A 336 -4.46 -33.97 1.87
N GLY A 337 -4.72 -32.65 1.89
CA GLY A 337 -5.89 -32.09 2.56
C GLY A 337 -6.06 -30.58 2.49
N ILE A 338 -6.67 -30.09 1.40
CA ILE A 338 -7.51 -28.86 1.31
C ILE A 338 -6.80 -27.47 1.29
N PRO A 339 -6.62 -26.84 0.10
CA PRO A 339 -6.15 -25.45 -0.07
C PRO A 339 -7.05 -24.36 0.52
N ALA A 340 -8.37 -24.61 0.68
CA ALA A 340 -9.30 -23.64 1.26
C ALA A 340 -8.95 -23.29 2.72
N CYS A 341 -8.51 -24.28 3.49
CA CYS A 341 -8.20 -24.13 4.92
C CYS A 341 -6.98 -23.22 5.18
N ARG A 342 -6.00 -23.20 4.25
CA ARG A 342 -4.81 -22.34 4.37
C ARG A 342 -5.17 -20.87 4.23
N LYS A 343 -6.05 -20.54 3.28
CA LYS A 343 -6.53 -19.17 3.11
C LYS A 343 -7.31 -18.74 4.35
N ASP A 344 -8.18 -19.58 4.87
CA ASP A 344 -8.98 -19.26 6.06
C ASP A 344 -8.10 -19.06 7.33
N ILE A 345 -7.05 -19.86 7.52
CA ILE A 345 -6.05 -19.68 8.59
C ILE A 345 -5.32 -18.34 8.43
N LEU A 346 -4.87 -18.05 7.22
CA LEU A 346 -4.15 -16.82 6.90
C LEU A 346 -5.07 -15.59 7.10
N ASP A 347 -6.31 -15.65 6.62
CA ASP A 347 -7.31 -14.61 6.80
C ASP A 347 -7.66 -14.43 8.29
N SER A 348 -7.72 -15.52 9.06
CA SER A 348 -7.87 -15.47 10.53
C SER A 348 -6.67 -14.80 11.23
N LEU A 349 -5.45 -15.01 10.76
CA LEU A 349 -4.25 -14.30 11.22
C LEU A 349 -4.17 -12.85 10.72
N SER A 350 -5.03 -12.45 9.78
CA SER A 350 -5.10 -11.10 9.19
C SER A 350 -6.43 -10.39 9.49
N ALA A 351 -7.07 -10.74 10.62
CA ALA A 351 -8.32 -10.15 11.07
C ALA A 351 -8.30 -8.60 11.08
N PRO A 352 -9.45 -7.92 10.89
CA PRO A 352 -9.53 -6.46 10.87
C PRO A 352 -8.91 -5.85 12.13
N GLY A 353 -7.95 -4.93 11.96
CA GLY A 353 -7.19 -4.34 13.07
C GLY A 353 -5.90 -5.09 13.45
N SER A 354 -5.53 -6.15 12.73
CA SER A 354 -4.19 -6.78 12.81
C SER A 354 -3.36 -6.58 11.53
N ILE A 355 -3.87 -5.76 10.60
CA ILE A 355 -3.17 -5.35 9.39
C ILE A 355 -2.06 -4.39 9.79
N GLN A 356 -0.82 -4.77 9.50
CA GLN A 356 0.34 -3.95 9.77
C GLN A 356 0.34 -2.72 8.87
N HIS A 357 0.04 -1.57 9.46
CA HIS A 357 0.36 -0.31 8.84
C HIS A 357 1.82 -0.01 9.14
N SER A 358 2.69 -0.07 8.13
CA SER A 358 3.93 0.71 8.19
C SER A 358 3.54 2.17 8.45
N PRO A 359 4.27 2.92 9.28
CA PRO A 359 3.96 4.33 9.51
C PRO A 359 3.77 5.01 8.14
N THR A 360 2.64 5.68 7.94
CA THR A 360 2.28 6.33 6.67
C THR A 360 3.24 7.46 6.26
N VAL A 361 4.23 7.75 7.09
CA VAL A 361 5.23 8.82 6.92
C VAL A 361 6.59 8.18 7.11
N GLU A 362 7.38 8.15 6.03
CA GLU A 362 8.79 7.77 6.11
C GLU A 362 9.55 8.82 6.92
N PRO A 363 10.56 8.42 7.71
CA PRO A 363 11.43 9.38 8.39
C PRO A 363 12.12 10.29 7.36
N THR A 364 12.36 11.54 7.75
CA THR A 364 13.11 12.50 6.93
C THR A 364 14.48 11.91 6.54
N PRO A 365 14.90 11.98 5.27
CA PRO A 365 16.20 11.44 4.87
C PRO A 365 17.34 12.00 5.72
N GLY A 366 18.18 11.10 6.25
CA GLY A 366 19.32 11.46 7.10
C GLY A 366 19.04 11.51 8.60
N THR A 367 17.83 11.17 9.06
CA THR A 367 17.52 11.07 10.50
C THR A 367 17.64 9.64 11.04
N CYS A 368 17.69 9.48 12.37
CA CYS A 368 17.70 8.23 13.12
C CYS A 368 18.96 7.37 12.97
N GLN A 369 19.95 7.81 12.18
CA GLN A 369 21.17 7.04 11.90
C GLN A 369 22.04 6.81 13.15
N TRP A 370 21.98 7.75 14.10
CA TRP A 370 22.75 7.72 15.36
C TRP A 370 22.58 6.41 16.13
N ILE A 371 21.43 5.73 16.04
CA ILE A 371 21.19 4.47 16.77
C ILE A 371 22.15 3.36 16.34
N THR A 372 22.58 3.37 15.08
CA THR A 372 23.48 2.35 14.53
C THR A 372 24.87 2.42 15.14
N GLU A 373 25.23 3.56 15.73
CA GLU A 373 26.51 3.81 16.38
C GLU A 373 26.48 3.46 17.88
N ARG A 374 25.29 3.35 18.48
CA ARG A 374 25.12 3.10 19.91
C ARG A 374 25.45 1.65 20.27
N ASP A 375 26.27 1.46 21.30
CA ASP A 375 26.74 0.14 21.75
C ASP A 375 25.59 -0.80 22.13
N ALA A 376 24.53 -0.26 22.75
CA ALA A 376 23.38 -1.07 23.12
C ALA A 376 22.70 -1.73 21.91
N PHE A 377 22.61 -1.01 20.79
CA PHE A 377 22.06 -1.53 19.54
C PHE A 377 23.03 -2.48 18.84
N LYS A 378 24.33 -2.15 18.76
CA LYS A 378 25.35 -3.02 18.15
C LYS A 378 25.45 -4.38 18.85
N VAL A 379 25.55 -4.39 20.18
CA VAL A 379 25.60 -5.63 20.97
C VAL A 379 24.33 -6.46 20.76
N TRP A 380 23.16 -5.82 20.82
CA TRP A 380 21.89 -6.48 20.55
C TRP A 380 21.75 -6.98 19.10
N ARG A 381 22.39 -6.36 18.12
CA ARG A 381 22.32 -6.78 16.71
C ARG A 381 23.28 -7.93 16.40
N ASP A 382 24.51 -7.82 16.89
CA ASP A 382 25.63 -8.66 16.47
C ASP A 382 25.90 -9.80 17.47
N GLY A 383 25.63 -9.58 18.77
CA GLY A 383 25.80 -10.59 19.82
C GLY A 383 27.24 -10.80 20.28
N GLU A 384 28.18 -9.96 19.83
CA GLU A 384 29.56 -9.96 20.33
C GLU A 384 29.68 -9.01 21.53
N PRO A 385 30.21 -9.46 22.68
CA PRO A 385 30.52 -8.56 23.78
C PRO A 385 31.72 -7.69 23.43
N SER A 386 31.56 -6.36 23.53
CA SER A 386 32.72 -5.46 23.64
C SER A 386 33.60 -5.96 24.80
N SER A 387 34.89 -6.17 24.51
CA SER A 387 35.87 -6.91 25.32
C SER A 387 36.30 -6.23 26.63
N THR A 388 35.46 -5.44 27.30
CA THR A 388 35.92 -4.51 28.35
C THR A 388 35.15 -4.52 29.67
N ILE A 389 34.12 -5.36 29.89
CA ILE A 389 33.37 -5.35 31.16
C ILE A 389 33.23 -6.75 31.79
N PRO A 390 33.60 -6.95 33.09
CA PRO A 390 33.52 -8.25 33.76
C PRO A 390 32.06 -8.68 34.04
N PRO A 391 31.79 -10.00 34.10
CA PRO A 391 30.44 -10.53 34.27
C PRO A 391 30.01 -10.47 35.74
N ARG A 392 29.32 -9.41 36.14
CA ARG A 392 28.37 -9.44 37.25
C ARG A 392 27.01 -9.07 36.69
N SER A 393 26.09 -10.05 36.71
CA SER A 393 24.73 -10.01 36.13
C SER A 393 24.67 -9.56 34.66
N LYS A 394 24.98 -10.47 33.72
CA LYS A 394 24.82 -10.19 32.29
C LYS A 394 23.32 -10.01 31.95
N PRO A 395 22.88 -8.85 31.43
CA PRO A 395 21.59 -8.77 30.74
C PRO A 395 21.59 -9.74 29.55
N ALA A 396 20.43 -10.24 29.16
CA ALA A 396 20.31 -11.15 28.03
C ALA A 396 20.65 -10.38 26.76
N ASP A 397 21.73 -10.79 26.09
CA ASP A 397 22.28 -10.10 24.91
C ASP A 397 21.34 -10.13 23.69
N ASN A 398 20.18 -10.78 23.81
CA ASN A 398 19.14 -10.91 22.79
C ASN A 398 17.89 -10.01 23.04
N LYS A 399 17.83 -9.26 24.14
CA LYS A 399 16.70 -8.36 24.46
C LYS A 399 17.16 -6.90 24.61
N LEU A 400 16.58 -6.00 23.82
CA LEU A 400 16.83 -4.56 23.89
C LEU A 400 15.53 -3.78 24.08
N TRP A 401 15.52 -2.89 25.05
CA TRP A 401 14.43 -1.96 25.30
C TRP A 401 14.91 -0.53 25.08
N ILE A 402 14.37 0.11 24.05
CA ILE A 402 14.60 1.52 23.76
C ILE A 402 13.41 2.30 24.31
N HIS A 403 13.62 3.15 25.30
CA HIS A 403 12.56 4.00 25.85
C HIS A 403 12.90 5.47 25.72
N GLY A 404 11.87 6.31 25.75
CA GLY A 404 12.06 7.75 25.73
C GLY A 404 10.77 8.50 25.96
N SER A 405 10.90 9.80 26.16
CA SER A 405 9.80 10.73 26.41
C SER A 405 8.69 10.65 25.33
N PRO A 406 7.45 11.02 25.66
CA PRO A 406 6.38 11.11 24.67
C PRO A 406 6.80 11.96 23.47
N ALA A 407 6.52 11.47 22.26
CA ALA A 407 6.82 12.15 21.00
C ALA A 407 8.30 12.47 20.67
N CYS A 408 9.26 11.75 21.26
CA CYS A 408 10.68 11.82 20.87
C CYS A 408 11.05 11.07 19.58
N GLY A 409 10.06 10.66 18.77
CA GLY A 409 10.33 10.02 17.47
C GLY A 409 10.53 8.49 17.48
N LYS A 410 10.17 7.79 18.56
CA LYS A 410 10.28 6.31 18.66
C LYS A 410 9.74 5.54 17.45
N THR A 411 8.54 5.87 16.97
CA THR A 411 7.96 5.20 15.80
C THR A 411 8.77 5.42 14.51
N PHE A 412 9.36 6.61 14.33
CA PHE A 412 10.27 6.89 13.20
C PHE A 412 11.57 6.09 13.34
N LEU A 413 12.11 6.04 14.55
CA LEU A 413 13.29 5.23 14.88
C LEU A 413 13.04 3.73 14.64
N ALA A 414 11.88 3.20 15.04
CA ALA A 414 11.49 1.82 14.81
C ALA A 414 11.43 1.49 13.31
N ASN A 415 10.85 2.38 12.50
CA ASN A 415 10.78 2.22 11.05
C ASN A 415 12.18 2.22 10.42
N PHE A 416 13.04 3.15 10.84
CA PHE A 416 14.43 3.20 10.43
C PHE A 416 15.18 1.90 10.79
N ILE A 417 15.05 1.41 12.02
CA ILE A 417 15.68 0.15 12.47
C ILE A 417 15.21 -1.02 11.59
N VAL A 418 13.91 -1.16 11.34
CA VAL A 418 13.38 -2.23 10.48
C VAL A 418 13.95 -2.16 9.07
N GLY A 419 14.02 -0.97 8.47
CA GLY A 419 14.63 -0.76 7.15
C GLY A 419 16.12 -1.13 7.15
N HIS A 420 16.88 -0.61 8.11
CA HIS A 420 18.30 -0.86 8.26
C HIS A 420 18.62 -2.35 8.43
N LEU A 421 17.86 -3.07 9.26
CA LEU A 421 18.05 -4.51 9.48
C LEU A 421 17.74 -5.34 8.21
N ARG A 422 16.78 -4.92 7.39
CA ARG A 422 16.42 -5.58 6.12
C ARG A 422 17.45 -5.34 5.01
N GLU A 423 18.08 -4.18 4.98
CA GLU A 423 19.13 -3.84 4.02
C GLU A 423 20.45 -4.54 4.33
N SER A 424 20.72 -4.84 5.61
CA SER A 424 21.88 -5.62 6.02
C SER A 424 21.76 -7.07 5.50
N LYS A 425 22.40 -7.37 4.35
CA LYS A 425 22.34 -8.65 3.62
C LYS A 425 23.01 -9.83 4.35
N SER A 426 22.64 -10.11 5.60
CA SER A 426 23.00 -11.36 6.26
C SER A 426 22.02 -12.45 5.83
N GLU A 427 22.48 -13.44 5.06
CA GLU A 427 21.66 -14.53 4.48
C GLU A 427 20.89 -15.39 5.51
N GLN A 428 21.14 -15.18 6.81
CA GLN A 428 20.57 -15.97 7.90
C GLN A 428 19.65 -15.20 8.86
N ALA A 429 19.46 -13.88 8.68
CA ALA A 429 18.64 -13.06 9.58
C ALA A 429 17.28 -12.68 8.96
N GLU A 430 16.19 -12.94 9.68
CA GLU A 430 14.82 -12.60 9.28
C GLU A 430 14.24 -11.54 10.23
N VAL A 431 13.76 -10.43 9.65
CA VAL A 431 13.26 -9.27 10.42
C VAL A 431 11.74 -9.28 10.43
N MET A 432 11.18 -9.40 11.62
CA MET A 432 9.76 -9.33 11.90
C MET A 432 9.46 -8.06 12.68
N TYR A 433 8.33 -7.40 12.42
CA TYR A 433 7.97 -6.19 13.16
C TYR A 433 6.51 -6.14 13.56
N CYS A 434 6.15 -5.26 14.49
CA CYS A 434 4.78 -4.90 14.81
C CYS A 434 4.72 -3.43 15.28
N PHE A 435 3.75 -2.66 14.76
CA PHE A 435 3.52 -1.26 15.14
C PHE A 435 2.17 -1.15 15.83
N LEU A 436 2.19 -0.86 17.14
CA LEU A 436 1.00 -0.76 17.97
C LEU A 436 0.49 0.68 18.04
N ASP A 437 -0.83 0.83 18.12
CA ASP A 437 -1.49 2.13 18.14
C ASP A 437 -2.75 2.04 19.01
N ALA A 438 -2.73 2.63 20.20
CA ALA A 438 -3.86 2.58 21.13
C ALA A 438 -5.18 3.18 20.59
N ARG A 439 -5.15 3.89 19.45
CA ARG A 439 -6.36 4.36 18.76
C ARG A 439 -7.11 3.23 18.07
N VAL A 440 -6.43 2.13 17.74
CA VAL A 440 -7.02 0.92 17.20
C VAL A 440 -7.40 0.03 18.38
N GLU A 441 -8.69 -0.18 18.61
CA GLU A 441 -9.17 -0.97 19.76
C GLU A 441 -8.57 -2.39 19.77
N ALA A 442 -8.44 -3.02 18.59
CA ALA A 442 -7.80 -4.31 18.42
C ALA A 442 -6.30 -4.32 18.80
N HIS A 443 -5.63 -3.17 18.81
CA HIS A 443 -4.21 -3.06 19.19
C HIS A 443 -3.99 -3.06 20.71
N ARG A 444 -5.05 -3.02 21.53
CA ARG A 444 -4.93 -3.00 23.01
C ARG A 444 -4.81 -4.39 23.64
N ASP A 445 -4.97 -5.44 22.82
CA ASP A 445 -4.94 -6.86 23.21
C ASP A 445 -3.61 -7.50 22.74
N ARG A 446 -3.21 -8.62 23.36
CA ARG A 446 -2.03 -9.42 22.97
C ARG A 446 -2.10 -9.92 21.53
N ASP A 447 -3.31 -10.08 20.98
CA ASP A 447 -3.51 -10.48 19.58
C ASP A 447 -2.86 -9.52 18.58
N ALA A 448 -2.70 -8.25 18.97
CA ALA A 448 -2.01 -7.23 18.19
C ALA A 448 -0.54 -7.58 17.91
N ILE A 449 0.08 -8.38 18.78
CA ILE A 449 1.46 -8.84 18.61
C ILE A 449 1.47 -10.27 18.04
N LEU A 450 0.66 -11.17 18.61
CA LEU A 450 0.69 -12.59 18.28
C LEU A 450 0.28 -12.87 16.83
N ARG A 451 -0.82 -12.27 16.34
CA ARG A 451 -1.30 -12.53 14.97
C ARG A 451 -0.34 -12.01 13.90
N PRO A 452 0.13 -10.75 13.94
CA PRO A 452 0.97 -10.24 12.86
C PRO A 452 2.36 -10.87 12.82
N THR A 453 2.92 -11.23 13.99
CA THR A 453 4.18 -11.97 14.04
C THR A 453 4.00 -13.40 13.53
N LEU A 454 2.94 -14.13 13.91
CA LEU A 454 2.65 -15.44 13.33
C LEU A 454 2.39 -15.38 11.82
N ARG A 455 1.71 -14.34 11.34
CA ARG A 455 1.51 -14.11 9.90
C ARG A 455 2.85 -13.95 9.18
N GLN A 456 3.76 -13.12 9.70
CA GLN A 456 5.11 -12.96 9.14
C GLN A 456 5.91 -14.27 9.20
N ALA A 457 5.81 -15.02 10.30
CA ALA A 457 6.44 -16.33 10.46
C ALA A 457 5.98 -17.32 9.36
N THR A 458 4.69 -17.34 9.01
CA THR A 458 4.19 -18.16 7.89
C THR A 458 4.65 -17.68 6.51
N GLY A 459 5.07 -16.42 6.39
CA GLY A 459 5.72 -15.89 5.20
C GLY A 459 7.18 -16.34 5.08
N ILE A 460 7.89 -16.40 6.21
CA ILE A 460 9.27 -16.89 6.32
C ILE A 460 9.34 -18.41 6.05
N ASP A 461 8.50 -19.20 6.73
CA ASP A 461 8.38 -20.64 6.49
C ASP A 461 6.90 -21.02 6.23
N PRO A 462 6.50 -21.10 4.95
CA PRO A 462 5.19 -21.58 4.52
C PRO A 462 4.75 -22.94 5.08
N ALA A 463 5.69 -23.83 5.45
CA ALA A 463 5.37 -25.16 5.97
C ALA A 463 4.72 -25.12 7.37
N LEU A 464 4.98 -24.05 8.14
CA LEU A 464 4.39 -23.86 9.47
C LEU A 464 2.86 -23.83 9.45
N THR A 465 2.29 -23.34 8.34
CA THR A 465 0.84 -23.26 8.19
C THR A 465 0.19 -24.65 8.15
N GLY A 466 0.82 -25.60 7.46
CA GLY A 466 0.31 -26.97 7.33
C GLY A 466 0.65 -27.86 8.52
N ASN A 467 1.86 -27.72 9.07
CA ASN A 467 2.36 -28.67 10.07
C ASN A 467 1.92 -28.33 11.50
N TYR A 468 1.62 -27.06 11.80
CA TYR A 468 1.33 -26.60 13.15
C TYR A 468 0.01 -25.85 13.25
N LEU A 469 -0.22 -24.85 12.39
CA LEU A 469 -1.43 -24.02 12.46
C LEU A 469 -2.69 -24.78 12.02
N TYR A 470 -2.59 -25.68 11.04
CA TYR A 470 -3.73 -26.45 10.54
C TYR A 470 -4.36 -27.38 11.58
N ASN A 471 -3.53 -28.07 12.37
CA ASN A 471 -4.03 -29.00 13.40
C ASN A 471 -4.82 -28.25 14.47
N VAL A 472 -4.32 -27.09 14.90
CA VAL A 472 -5.00 -26.22 15.88
C VAL A 472 -6.24 -25.56 15.28
N TYR A 473 -6.22 -25.20 14.00
CA TYR A 473 -7.36 -24.60 13.30
C TYR A 473 -8.52 -25.58 13.07
N ARG A 474 -8.26 -26.88 12.93
CA ARG A 474 -9.30 -27.89 12.65
C ARG A 474 -10.13 -28.28 13.89
N GLU A 475 -9.59 -28.12 15.09
CA GLU A 475 -10.25 -28.52 16.34
C GLU A 475 -11.55 -27.75 16.67
N PRO A 476 -11.67 -26.42 16.43
CA PRO A 476 -12.86 -25.66 16.81
C PRO A 476 -13.97 -25.71 15.76
N LYS A 477 -15.24 -25.82 16.20
CA LYS A 477 -16.42 -25.72 15.32
C LYS A 477 -16.54 -24.36 14.60
N THR A 478 -15.90 -23.32 15.14
CA THR A 478 -16.02 -21.93 14.67
C THR A 478 -15.10 -21.56 13.50
N ARG A 479 -14.12 -22.43 13.13
CA ARG A 479 -13.18 -22.17 12.01
C ARG A 479 -12.43 -20.83 12.12
N THR A 480 -12.07 -20.44 13.35
CA THR A 480 -11.31 -19.22 13.65
C THR A 480 -10.25 -19.50 14.71
N LEU A 481 -9.04 -18.94 14.56
CA LEU A 481 -8.02 -19.01 15.61
C LEU A 481 -8.36 -18.05 16.74
N THR A 482 -8.60 -18.55 17.94
CA THR A 482 -8.84 -17.72 19.13
C THR A 482 -7.54 -17.23 19.74
N THR A 483 -7.62 -16.13 20.49
CA THR A 483 -6.48 -15.49 21.16
C THR A 483 -5.75 -16.42 22.14
N ASP A 484 -6.48 -17.28 22.87
CA ASP A 484 -5.88 -18.29 23.76
C ASP A 484 -5.11 -19.38 23.00
N MET A 485 -5.61 -19.80 21.83
CA MET A 485 -4.89 -20.77 21.00
C MET A 485 -3.57 -20.19 20.50
N LEU A 486 -3.61 -18.93 20.05
CA LEU A 486 -2.41 -18.23 19.58
C LEU A 486 -1.38 -18.06 20.69
N TYR A 487 -1.81 -17.71 21.90
CA TYR A 487 -0.95 -17.59 23.07
C TYR A 487 -0.11 -18.85 23.33
N HIS A 488 -0.73 -20.05 23.26
CA HIS A 488 0.00 -21.30 23.45
C HIS A 488 0.79 -21.78 22.23
N LEU A 489 0.40 -21.37 21.04
CA LEU A 489 1.03 -21.80 19.78
C LEU A 489 2.27 -20.97 19.44
N TRP A 490 2.21 -19.67 19.70
CA TRP A 490 3.27 -18.70 19.39
C TRP A 490 4.67 -19.15 19.83
N PRO A 491 4.93 -19.51 21.11
CA PRO A 491 6.28 -19.88 21.54
C PRO A 491 6.82 -21.12 20.83
N LYS A 492 5.95 -22.08 20.47
CA LYS A 492 6.36 -23.30 19.77
C LYS A 492 6.78 -22.99 18.33
N VAL A 493 5.98 -22.20 17.63
CA VAL A 493 6.22 -21.83 16.22
C VAL A 493 7.47 -20.98 16.08
N MET A 494 7.64 -19.96 16.94
CA MET A 494 8.80 -19.09 16.88
C MET A 494 10.09 -19.83 17.25
N ALA A 495 10.05 -20.74 18.23
CA ALA A 495 11.23 -21.52 18.60
C ALA A 495 11.70 -22.45 17.47
N LEU A 496 10.77 -23.03 16.71
CA LEU A 496 11.10 -23.86 15.54
C LEU A 496 11.80 -23.06 14.44
N LEU A 497 11.35 -21.83 14.20
CA LEU A 497 12.00 -20.91 13.27
C LEU A 497 13.37 -20.47 13.77
N ALA A 498 13.48 -20.09 15.04
CA ALA A 498 14.73 -19.61 15.65
C ALA A 498 15.84 -20.69 15.67
N LYS A 499 15.48 -21.98 15.65
CA LYS A 499 16.44 -23.09 15.49
C LYS A 499 17.08 -23.16 14.11
N ARG A 500 16.51 -22.50 13.10
CA ARG A 500 16.96 -22.57 11.69
C ARG A 500 17.45 -21.22 11.16
N LYS A 501 16.91 -20.13 11.69
CA LYS A 501 17.11 -18.75 11.22
C LYS A 501 17.29 -17.84 12.42
N ARG A 502 18.08 -16.79 12.28
CA ARG A 502 18.17 -15.71 13.27
C ARG A 502 16.95 -14.80 13.12
N LEU A 503 16.03 -14.81 14.08
CA LEU A 503 14.84 -13.98 14.10
C LEU A 503 15.08 -12.69 14.88
N MET A 504 14.79 -11.55 14.26
CA MET A 504 14.84 -10.23 14.89
C MET A 504 13.44 -9.65 14.92
N ILE A 505 12.83 -9.57 16.10
CA ILE A 505 11.46 -9.10 16.32
C ILE A 505 11.51 -7.67 16.87
N VAL A 506 10.93 -6.72 16.14
CA VAL A 506 10.85 -5.29 16.52
C VAL A 506 9.41 -4.91 16.86
N ILE A 507 9.15 -4.39 18.05
CA ILE A 507 7.81 -3.98 18.49
C ILE A 507 7.83 -2.49 18.87
N ASP A 508 7.09 -1.67 18.13
CA ASP A 508 6.88 -0.26 18.45
C ASP A 508 5.55 -0.05 19.18
N GLY A 509 5.55 0.81 20.20
CA GLY A 509 4.35 1.15 20.97
C GLY A 509 3.93 0.09 21.98
N PHE A 510 4.88 -0.64 22.58
CA PHE A 510 4.54 -1.71 23.53
C PHE A 510 3.78 -1.23 24.78
N ASP A 511 3.89 0.05 25.15
CA ASP A 511 3.09 0.67 26.21
C ASP A 511 1.63 0.96 25.81
N GLU A 512 1.24 0.68 24.56
CA GLU A 512 -0.11 0.90 24.05
C GLU A 512 -1.06 -0.30 24.24
N ILE A 513 -0.51 -1.45 24.64
CA ILE A 513 -1.29 -2.62 25.09
C ILE A 513 -1.48 -2.59 26.61
N HIS A 514 -2.55 -3.22 27.10
CA HIS A 514 -2.82 -3.29 28.53
C HIS A 514 -1.71 -4.03 29.29
N ASP A 515 -1.35 -3.57 30.49
CA ASP A 515 -0.22 -4.09 31.29
C ASP A 515 -0.27 -5.62 31.46
N LYS A 516 -1.43 -6.17 31.81
CA LYS A 516 -1.69 -7.62 31.84
C LYS A 516 -1.23 -8.35 30.56
N TYR A 517 -1.50 -7.79 29.38
CA TYR A 517 -1.16 -8.40 28.10
C TYR A 517 0.32 -8.23 27.73
N GLN A 518 0.98 -7.18 28.23
CA GLN A 518 2.43 -7.03 28.13
C GLN A 518 3.13 -8.17 28.86
N GLU A 519 2.71 -8.45 30.10
CA GLU A 519 3.24 -9.56 30.92
C GLU A 519 3.04 -10.91 30.26
N GLU A 520 1.82 -11.17 29.77
CA GLU A 520 1.48 -12.39 29.05
C GLU A 520 2.36 -12.61 27.80
N PHE A 521 2.57 -11.56 27.00
CA PHE A 521 3.45 -11.66 25.82
C PHE A 521 4.91 -11.94 26.22
N LEU A 522 5.44 -11.26 27.24
CA LEU A 522 6.80 -11.50 27.72
C LEU A 522 6.95 -12.93 28.29
N GLY A 523 5.91 -13.44 28.95
CA GLY A 523 5.82 -14.85 29.34
C GLY A 523 5.89 -15.81 28.15
N CYS A 524 5.18 -15.50 27.05
CA CYS A 524 5.30 -16.26 25.80
C CYS A 524 6.72 -16.20 25.22
N PHE A 525 7.36 -15.03 25.24
CA PHE A 525 8.71 -14.89 24.73
C PHE A 525 9.73 -15.70 25.54
N ASN A 526 9.67 -15.62 26.88
CA ASN A 526 10.53 -16.42 27.75
C ASN A 526 10.30 -17.93 27.52
N LYS A 527 9.05 -18.35 27.30
CA LYS A 527 8.76 -19.76 26.95
C LYS A 527 9.35 -20.15 25.59
N CYS A 528 9.37 -19.24 24.64
CA CYS A 528 10.04 -19.46 23.35
C CYS A 528 11.55 -19.64 23.52
N GLU A 529 12.19 -18.82 24.36
CA GLU A 529 13.62 -18.93 24.67
C GLU A 529 13.96 -20.30 25.28
N GLU A 530 13.18 -20.75 26.27
CA GLU A 530 13.34 -22.09 26.86
C GLU A 530 13.29 -23.19 25.79
N LEU A 531 12.37 -23.08 24.81
CA LEU A 531 12.21 -24.05 23.73
C LEU A 531 13.32 -23.98 22.67
N CYS A 532 13.99 -22.83 22.53
CA CYS A 532 15.14 -22.64 21.65
C CYS A 532 16.41 -23.35 22.17
N GLY A 533 16.55 -23.50 23.49
CA GLY A 533 17.72 -24.13 24.12
C GLY A 533 19.02 -23.39 23.79
N GLU A 534 20.00 -24.08 23.20
CA GLU A 534 21.28 -23.49 22.79
C GLU A 534 21.16 -22.42 21.68
N ASN A 535 20.02 -22.38 20.96
CA ASN A 535 19.77 -21.42 19.88
C ASN A 535 19.10 -20.11 20.35
N THR A 536 19.09 -19.81 21.64
CA THR A 536 18.43 -18.60 22.19
C THR A 536 18.95 -17.30 21.58
N LEU A 537 20.24 -17.23 21.23
CA LEU A 537 20.85 -16.06 20.59
C LEU A 537 20.37 -15.80 19.16
N ASN A 538 19.71 -16.79 18.53
CA ASN A 538 19.03 -16.60 17.26
C ASN A 538 17.70 -15.87 17.41
N LEU A 539 17.13 -15.79 18.62
CA LEU A 539 15.88 -15.09 18.87
C LEU A 539 16.16 -13.75 19.55
N ARG A 540 15.99 -12.64 18.83
CA ARG A 540 16.27 -11.29 19.31
C ARG A 540 15.00 -10.45 19.35
N LEU A 541 14.77 -9.76 20.46
CA LEU A 541 13.61 -8.89 20.69
C LEU A 541 14.07 -7.46 20.94
N LEU A 542 13.49 -6.52 20.19
CA LEU A 542 13.64 -5.09 20.40
C LEU A 542 12.27 -4.48 20.65
N ILE A 543 12.12 -3.80 21.78
CA ILE A 543 10.89 -3.08 22.15
C ILE A 543 11.18 -1.58 22.16
N LEU A 544 10.29 -0.80 21.55
CA LEU A 544 10.23 0.65 21.70
C LEU A 544 8.95 1.05 22.45
N SER A 545 9.09 1.82 23.51
CA SER A 545 7.95 2.27 24.32
C SER A 545 8.25 3.55 25.10
N ARG A 546 7.24 4.11 25.77
CA ARG A 546 7.49 4.99 26.92
C ARG A 546 8.05 4.19 28.12
N CYS A 547 8.58 4.87 29.14
CA CYS A 547 8.96 4.20 30.38
C CYS A 547 7.75 3.44 30.94
N CYS A 548 7.90 2.13 31.09
CA CYS A 548 6.81 1.24 31.43
C CYS A 548 7.15 0.54 32.76
N PRO A 549 6.43 0.85 33.85
CA PRO A 549 6.73 0.28 35.16
C PRO A 549 6.66 -1.25 35.21
N SER A 550 5.84 -1.87 34.35
CA SER A 550 5.74 -3.33 34.20
C SER A 550 7.07 -3.94 33.72
N LEU A 551 7.79 -3.29 32.81
CA LEU A 551 9.10 -3.76 32.35
C LEU A 551 10.18 -3.60 33.43
N ASP A 552 10.09 -2.55 34.24
CA ASP A 552 10.99 -2.31 35.39
C ASP A 552 10.74 -3.28 36.55
N CYS A 553 9.48 -3.63 36.86
CA CYS A 553 9.15 -4.45 38.02
C CYS A 553 9.49 -5.94 37.83
N HIS A 554 9.59 -6.42 36.59
CA HIS A 554 9.78 -7.84 36.29
C HIS A 554 11.24 -8.28 36.20
N ASN A 555 12.21 -7.38 36.43
CA ASN A 555 13.65 -7.69 36.46
C ASN A 555 14.08 -8.54 35.23
N GLN A 556 13.41 -8.33 34.10
CA GLN A 556 13.66 -9.10 32.88
C GLN A 556 14.98 -8.61 32.31
N SER A 557 15.82 -9.53 31.84
CA SER A 557 17.20 -9.28 31.44
C SER A 557 17.33 -8.45 30.16
N PHE A 558 16.62 -7.33 30.04
CA PHE A 558 16.74 -6.38 28.94
C PHE A 558 17.99 -5.54 29.11
N ARG A 559 18.69 -5.33 28.00
CA ARG A 559 19.52 -4.14 27.86
C ARG A 559 18.60 -2.95 27.64
N THR A 560 18.85 -1.84 28.31
CA THR A 560 18.06 -0.62 28.16
C THR A 560 18.86 0.47 27.45
N TYR A 561 18.15 1.30 26.68
CA TYR A 561 18.67 2.52 26.10
C TYR A 561 17.61 3.62 26.21
N GLU A 562 17.93 4.68 26.94
CA GLU A 562 17.09 5.86 27.03
C GLU A 562 17.46 6.85 25.91
N ILE A 563 16.48 7.24 25.10
CA ILE A 563 16.66 8.26 24.06
C ILE A 563 16.90 9.60 24.75
N ALA A 564 18.13 10.11 24.64
CA ALA A 564 18.52 11.40 25.18
C ALA A 564 18.06 12.55 24.27
N ILE A 565 18.07 13.77 24.79
CA ILE A 565 17.77 14.97 23.99
C ILE A 565 18.78 15.10 22.85
N ASP A 566 20.07 14.92 23.16
CA ASP A 566 21.19 14.98 22.21
C ASP A 566 21.06 13.98 21.05
N ASP A 567 20.43 12.82 21.28
CA ASP A 567 20.16 11.83 20.21
C ASP A 567 19.21 12.41 19.15
N THR A 568 18.26 13.24 19.57
CA THR A 568 17.17 13.74 18.72
C THR A 568 17.41 15.14 18.18
N GLU A 569 18.34 15.91 18.75
CA GLU A 569 18.56 17.32 18.42
C GLU A 569 18.89 17.54 16.93
N ARG A 570 19.82 16.74 16.39
CA ARG A 570 20.20 16.79 14.98
C ARG A 570 19.03 16.41 14.07
N ASP A 571 18.32 15.34 14.40
CA ASP A 571 17.21 14.83 13.60
C ASP A 571 16.02 15.81 13.57
N ILE A 572 15.71 16.43 14.72
CA ILE A 572 14.71 17.51 14.82
C ILE A 572 15.15 18.68 13.94
N SER A 573 16.42 19.09 14.01
CA SER A 573 16.94 20.20 13.21
C SER A 573 16.80 19.95 11.71
N VAL A 574 17.13 18.76 11.23
CA VAL A 574 16.94 18.38 9.81
C VAL A 574 15.46 18.43 9.42
N THR A 575 14.57 17.92 10.27
CA THR A 575 13.12 17.91 10.01
C THR A 575 12.50 19.31 10.04
N VAL A 576 12.94 20.15 10.97
CA VAL A 576 12.53 21.56 11.08
C VAL A 576 13.05 22.35 9.90
N GLN A 577 14.31 22.16 9.48
CA GLN A 577 14.90 22.79 8.30
C GLN A 577 14.04 22.56 7.06
N GLU A 578 13.68 21.31 6.75
CA GLU A 578 12.83 21.01 5.60
C GLU A 578 11.47 21.75 5.67
N SER A 579 10.88 21.81 6.87
CA SER A 579 9.60 22.48 7.08
C SER A 579 9.71 24.01 6.97
N VAL A 580 10.80 24.59 7.47
CA VAL A 580 11.09 26.03 7.42
C VAL A 580 11.47 26.46 6.00
N GLU A 581 12.18 25.64 5.23
CA GLU A 581 12.43 25.89 3.82
C GLU A 581 11.13 25.96 3.02
N ARG A 582 10.21 25.04 3.29
CA ARG A 582 8.86 25.05 2.69
C ARG A 582 8.09 26.33 3.08
N LEU A 583 8.13 26.74 4.35
CA LEU A 583 7.55 28.01 4.81
C LEU A 583 8.19 29.21 4.10
N SER A 584 9.52 29.23 3.95
CA SER A 584 10.25 30.33 3.32
C SER A 584 9.91 30.47 1.84
N ARG A 585 9.64 29.37 1.12
CA ARG A 585 9.14 29.45 -0.28
C ARG A 585 7.80 30.20 -0.39
N VAL A 586 6.96 30.12 0.64
CA VAL A 586 5.64 30.79 0.66
C VAL A 586 5.74 32.23 1.14
N THR A 587 6.56 32.47 2.16
CA THR A 587 6.63 33.75 2.90
C THR A 587 7.79 34.66 2.49
N GLY A 588 8.77 34.14 1.73
CA GLY A 588 9.85 34.90 1.09
C GLY A 588 10.98 35.40 2.00
N PHE A 589 11.13 34.89 3.23
CA PHE A 589 12.18 35.40 4.13
C PHE A 589 13.61 34.87 3.83
N PRO A 590 14.67 35.65 4.13
CA PRO A 590 16.06 35.34 3.76
C PRO A 590 16.65 34.08 4.44
N ARG A 591 17.65 33.45 3.80
CA ARG A 591 18.33 32.24 4.31
C ARG A 591 18.93 32.40 5.71
N PHE A 592 19.65 33.49 5.98
CA PHE A 592 20.22 33.73 7.33
C PHE A 592 19.15 33.75 8.44
N PHE A 593 17.90 34.04 8.07
CA PHE A 593 16.77 34.06 8.99
C PHE A 593 16.12 32.68 9.15
N GLN A 594 16.24 31.80 8.14
CA GLN A 594 15.85 30.38 8.24
C GLN A 594 16.71 29.68 9.30
N ASP A 595 18.03 29.86 9.24
CA ASP A 595 18.97 29.24 10.18
C ASP A 595 18.65 29.63 11.63
N LYS A 596 18.32 30.91 11.86
CA LYS A 596 17.89 31.39 13.18
C LYS A 596 16.59 30.71 13.65
N VAL A 597 15.59 30.62 12.78
CA VAL A 597 14.30 29.98 13.11
C VAL A 597 14.51 28.51 13.46
N VAL A 598 15.34 27.81 12.69
CA VAL A 598 15.63 26.39 12.88
C VAL A 598 16.33 26.17 14.21
N ASN A 599 17.38 26.95 14.53
CA ASN A 599 18.09 26.83 15.80
C ASN A 599 17.15 27.06 17.01
N GLU A 600 16.37 28.15 17.01
CA GLU A 600 15.48 28.49 18.13
C GLU A 600 14.37 27.44 18.32
N ILE A 601 13.82 26.88 17.23
CA ILE A 601 12.80 25.83 17.30
C ILE A 601 13.42 24.50 17.75
N SER A 602 14.60 24.13 17.25
CA SER A 602 15.30 22.90 17.64
C SER A 602 15.68 22.92 19.12
N GLU A 603 16.28 24.02 19.59
CA GLU A 603 16.61 24.20 21.01
C GLU A 603 15.34 24.22 21.89
N GLY A 604 14.28 24.90 21.43
CA GLY A 604 12.99 24.96 22.12
C GLY A 604 12.27 23.61 22.21
N ALA A 605 12.49 22.72 21.24
CA ALA A 605 11.80 21.43 21.17
C ALA A 605 12.20 20.45 22.27
N ARG A 606 13.42 20.58 22.85
CA ARG A 606 13.92 19.73 23.95
C ARG A 606 13.68 18.23 23.74
N GLY A 607 13.93 17.76 22.52
CA GLY A 607 13.74 16.36 22.11
C GLY A 607 12.30 15.95 21.75
N SER A 608 11.35 16.89 21.68
CA SER A 608 9.97 16.64 21.25
C SER A 608 9.74 17.03 19.79
N TYR A 609 9.74 16.05 18.89
CA TYR A 609 9.38 16.26 17.48
C TYR A 609 7.97 16.82 17.33
N LEU A 610 7.07 16.40 18.21
CA LEU A 610 5.70 16.88 18.21
C LEU A 610 5.62 18.38 18.51
N TRP A 611 6.40 18.85 19.49
CA TRP A 611 6.44 20.27 19.82
C TRP A 611 6.91 21.08 18.61
N ALA A 612 8.02 20.66 17.99
CA ALA A 612 8.56 21.30 16.81
C ALA A 612 7.56 21.32 15.65
N THR A 613 6.92 20.18 15.38
CA THR A 613 5.93 20.04 14.28
C THR A 613 4.70 20.92 14.50
N VAL A 614 4.14 20.92 15.71
CA VAL A 614 2.97 21.74 16.06
C VAL A 614 3.30 23.22 15.97
N LEU A 615 4.48 23.62 16.45
CA LEU A 615 4.92 25.01 16.38
C LEU A 615 5.15 25.45 14.93
N VAL A 616 5.82 24.66 14.10
CA VAL A 616 6.03 25.03 12.69
C VAL A 616 4.70 25.13 11.94
N ALA A 617 3.78 24.17 12.14
CA ALA A 617 2.43 24.25 11.57
C ALA A 617 1.64 25.46 12.08
N ASP A 618 1.84 25.86 13.34
CA ASP A 618 1.27 27.08 13.89
C ASP A 618 1.83 28.34 13.22
N LEU A 619 3.14 28.38 12.99
CA LEU A 619 3.80 29.47 12.28
C LEU A 619 3.30 29.58 10.83
N GLU A 620 3.09 28.47 10.13
CA GLU A 620 2.49 28.48 8.77
C GLU A 620 1.14 29.21 8.71
N ILE A 621 0.32 29.09 9.77
CA ILE A 621 -1.03 29.68 9.81
C ILE A 621 -0.99 31.13 10.30
N THR A 622 -0.03 31.49 11.15
CA THR A 622 -0.11 32.70 11.99
C THR A 622 0.85 33.82 11.60
N LEU A 623 1.65 33.66 10.55
CA LEU A 623 2.70 34.63 10.18
C LEU A 623 2.30 35.59 9.06
N PRO A 624 1.90 36.85 9.40
CA PRO A 624 1.72 37.92 8.42
C PRO A 624 3.01 38.70 8.15
N SER A 625 4.00 38.69 9.07
CA SER A 625 5.23 39.49 8.96
C SER A 625 6.44 38.91 9.69
N LEU A 626 7.66 39.32 9.28
CA LEU A 626 8.92 39.01 9.95
C LEU A 626 9.02 39.56 11.39
N CYS A 627 8.33 40.67 11.68
CA CYS A 627 8.31 41.28 13.01
C CYS A 627 7.56 40.37 14.00
N ASP A 628 6.41 39.85 13.57
CA ASP A 628 5.58 38.97 14.40
C ASP A 628 6.24 37.61 14.63
N LEU A 629 6.94 37.07 13.63
CA LEU A 629 7.79 35.89 13.79
C LEU A 629 8.89 36.11 14.84
N ASN A 630 9.65 37.20 14.76
CA ASN A 630 10.69 37.50 15.75
C ASN A 630 10.14 37.66 17.17
N LYS A 631 8.96 38.27 17.35
CA LYS A 631 8.29 38.37 18.66
C LYS A 631 7.91 36.97 19.17
N ARG A 632 7.41 36.11 18.28
CA ARG A 632 7.03 34.73 18.61
C ARG A 632 8.22 33.88 19.02
N LEU A 633 9.35 33.95 18.30
CA LEU A 633 10.59 33.23 18.65
C LEU A 633 11.16 33.64 20.01
N LYS A 634 10.96 34.90 20.44
CA LYS A 634 11.36 35.35 21.79
C LYS A 634 10.44 34.85 22.92
N THR A 635 9.26 34.35 22.58
CA THR A 635 8.20 33.95 23.53
C THR A 635 7.74 32.53 23.24
N LEU A 636 8.69 31.63 22.94
CA LEU A 636 8.39 30.24 22.66
C LEU A 636 7.91 29.51 23.93
N PRO A 637 6.80 28.76 23.84
CA PRO A 637 6.33 27.92 24.95
C PRO A 637 7.36 26.86 25.32
N ARG A 638 7.62 26.61 26.61
CA ARG A 638 8.62 25.61 27.01
C ARG A 638 8.07 24.19 26.97
N GLU A 639 6.78 24.07 27.28
CA GLU A 639 6.09 22.79 27.40
C GLU A 639 5.02 22.64 26.32
N MET A 640 4.67 21.38 25.99
CA MET A 640 3.57 21.08 25.06
C MET A 640 2.23 21.69 25.51
N ALA A 641 1.97 21.70 26.81
CA ALA A 641 0.75 22.25 27.39
C ALA A 641 0.62 23.76 27.12
N GLU A 642 1.72 24.50 27.23
CA GLU A 642 1.77 25.94 26.96
C GLU A 642 1.64 26.24 25.46
N LEU A 643 2.18 25.37 24.60
CA LEU A 643 2.02 25.49 23.16
C LEU A 643 0.55 25.32 22.75
N TYR A 644 -0.13 24.29 23.28
CA TYR A 644 -1.57 24.13 23.07
C TYR A 644 -2.37 25.31 23.61
N ASP A 645 -2.08 25.77 24.83
CA ASP A 645 -2.77 26.91 25.43
C ASP A 645 -2.60 28.19 24.60
N SER A 646 -1.41 28.42 24.04
CA SER A 646 -1.12 29.53 23.14
C SER A 646 -1.97 29.49 21.87
N ILE A 647 -2.16 28.30 21.29
CA ILE A 647 -3.03 28.09 20.12
C ILE A 647 -4.50 28.37 20.49
N LEU A 648 -4.95 27.81 21.61
CA LEU A 648 -6.31 28.00 22.11
C LEU A 648 -6.60 29.47 22.47
N GLY A 649 -5.63 30.21 23.01
CA GLY A 649 -5.75 31.64 23.31
C GLY A 649 -5.99 32.50 22.08
N ARG A 650 -5.37 32.17 20.94
CA ARG A 650 -5.67 32.86 19.67
C ARG A 650 -7.05 32.49 19.13
N ILE A 651 -7.50 31.26 19.33
CA ILE A 651 -8.87 30.89 18.97
C ILE A 651 -9.86 31.66 19.86
N ASP A 652 -9.58 31.77 21.16
CA ASP A 652 -10.38 32.55 22.12
C ASP A 652 -10.50 34.03 21.74
N SER A 653 -9.39 34.64 21.26
CA SER A 653 -9.37 36.06 20.89
C SER A 653 -10.20 36.39 19.64
N THR A 654 -10.57 35.39 18.83
CA THR A 654 -11.44 35.58 17.65
C THR A 654 -12.93 35.71 17.99
N GLY A 655 -13.30 35.56 19.26
CA GLY A 655 -14.64 35.83 19.78
C GLY A 655 -15.38 34.60 20.33
N PRO A 656 -16.42 34.82 21.17
CA PRO A 656 -17.08 33.75 21.92
C PRO A 656 -17.79 32.72 21.04
N ASN A 657 -18.35 33.15 19.89
CA ASN A 657 -19.04 32.25 18.97
C ASN A 657 -18.08 31.25 18.30
N ARG A 658 -16.92 31.73 17.83
CA ARG A 658 -15.91 30.87 17.21
C ARG A 658 -15.31 29.90 18.23
N ARG A 659 -15.03 30.37 19.44
CA ARG A 659 -14.63 29.49 20.56
C ARG A 659 -15.64 28.38 20.81
N ARG A 660 -16.93 28.68 20.88
CA ARG A 660 -18.00 27.69 21.11
C ARG A 660 -17.99 26.60 20.03
N ILE A 661 -17.94 26.99 18.75
CA ILE A 661 -17.91 26.06 17.62
C ILE A 661 -16.64 25.20 17.66
N VAL A 662 -15.46 25.80 17.89
CA VAL A 662 -14.20 25.04 17.99
C VAL A 662 -14.24 24.05 19.15
N LYS A 663 -14.78 24.45 20.32
CA LYS A 663 -14.94 23.54 21.45
C LYS A 663 -15.83 22.35 21.10
N LEU A 664 -16.92 22.56 20.34
CA LEU A 664 -17.78 21.47 19.86
C LEU A 664 -17.07 20.56 18.86
N ILE A 665 -16.29 21.11 17.92
CA ILE A 665 -15.47 20.33 16.98
C ILE A 665 -14.48 19.47 17.74
N LEU A 666 -13.71 20.07 18.65
CA LEU A 666 -12.71 19.37 19.44
C LEU A 666 -13.36 18.30 20.33
N ARG A 667 -14.57 18.53 20.85
CA ARG A 667 -15.34 17.54 21.62
C ARG A 667 -15.65 16.29 20.81
N TRP A 668 -16.22 16.47 19.61
CA TRP A 668 -16.49 15.35 18.70
C TRP A 668 -15.21 14.60 18.33
N VAL A 669 -14.19 15.34 17.89
CA VAL A 669 -12.94 14.76 17.39
C VAL A 669 -12.15 14.03 18.49
N THR A 670 -12.24 14.50 19.73
CA THR A 670 -11.52 13.94 20.89
C THR A 670 -12.18 12.67 21.44
N LEU A 671 -13.51 12.63 21.49
CA LEU A 671 -14.27 11.59 22.20
C LEU A 671 -15.02 10.63 21.27
N GLN A 672 -14.77 10.68 19.96
CA GLN A 672 -15.35 9.76 19.00
C GLN A 672 -14.87 8.31 19.21
N TYR A 673 -15.79 7.34 19.13
CA TYR A 673 -15.43 5.91 19.15
C TYR A 673 -14.99 5.38 17.79
N LYS A 674 -15.46 6.02 16.73
CA LYS A 674 -15.09 5.76 15.34
C LYS A 674 -14.81 7.11 14.68
N ALA A 675 -13.79 7.17 13.83
CA ALA A 675 -13.46 8.36 13.09
C ALA A 675 -14.68 8.86 12.28
N LEU A 676 -15.09 10.11 12.51
CA LEU A 676 -16.20 10.75 11.81
C LEU A 676 -15.72 11.28 10.47
N SER A 677 -16.48 11.01 9.42
CA SER A 677 -16.31 11.70 8.14
C SER A 677 -16.65 13.18 8.27
N ILE A 678 -16.14 13.99 7.33
CA ILE A 678 -16.41 15.44 7.29
C ILE A 678 -17.92 15.74 7.31
N GLN A 679 -18.73 14.93 6.61
CA GLN A 679 -20.19 15.09 6.53
C GLN A 679 -20.89 14.69 7.84
N GLU A 680 -20.41 13.62 8.48
CA GLU A 680 -20.92 13.16 9.78
C GLU A 680 -20.62 14.21 10.87
N LEU A 681 -19.42 14.78 10.88
CA LEU A 681 -19.05 15.85 11.81
C LEU A 681 -19.89 17.11 11.57
N ASP A 682 -20.07 17.54 10.31
CA ASP A 682 -20.90 18.71 9.97
C ASP A 682 -22.34 18.55 10.45
N THR A 683 -22.92 17.36 10.27
CA THR A 683 -24.24 17.01 10.79
C THR A 683 -24.29 17.10 12.32
N GLY A 684 -23.29 16.54 13.01
CA GLY A 684 -23.18 16.61 14.47
C GLY A 684 -23.03 18.05 15.00
N LEU A 685 -22.35 18.93 14.26
CA LEU A 685 -22.22 20.35 14.59
C LEU A 685 -23.53 21.11 14.36
N ALA A 686 -24.19 20.88 13.23
CA ALA A 686 -25.49 21.49 12.93
C ALA A 686 -26.52 21.14 14.02
N LEU A 687 -26.57 19.88 14.44
CA LEU A 687 -27.42 19.43 15.56
C LEU A 687 -27.12 20.17 16.86
N ALA A 688 -25.84 20.33 17.21
CA ALA A 688 -25.44 21.05 18.41
C ALA A 688 -25.87 22.52 18.36
N ILE A 689 -25.67 23.19 17.21
CA ILE A 689 -26.05 24.59 16.99
C ILE A 689 -27.57 24.79 17.07
N ILE A 690 -28.36 23.88 16.49
CA ILE A 690 -29.83 23.95 16.53
C ILE A 690 -30.33 23.83 17.98
N ARG A 691 -29.84 22.83 18.70
CA ARG A 691 -30.22 22.59 20.10
C ARG A 691 -29.81 23.71 21.03
N ASP A 692 -28.70 24.36 20.74
CA ASP A 692 -28.20 25.51 21.48
C ASP A 692 -29.08 26.77 21.33
N LYS A 693 -29.86 26.87 20.24
CA LYS A 693 -30.77 28.00 19.99
C LYS A 693 -32.20 27.73 20.49
N ASP A 694 -32.66 26.48 20.42
CA ASP A 694 -34.00 26.10 20.87
C ASP A 694 -34.01 24.64 21.37
N LEU A 695 -33.91 24.48 22.71
CA LEU A 695 -33.89 23.18 23.41
C LEU A 695 -35.17 22.36 23.22
N GLY A 696 -36.28 22.97 22.79
CA GLY A 696 -37.60 22.32 22.66
C GLY A 696 -38.00 21.93 21.24
N SER A 697 -37.28 22.39 20.22
CA SER A 697 -37.67 22.16 18.82
C SER A 697 -37.36 20.75 18.31
N SER A 698 -38.30 20.19 17.53
CA SER A 698 -38.07 18.95 16.80
C SER A 698 -37.16 19.22 15.61
N VAL A 699 -36.00 18.56 15.57
CA VAL A 699 -35.06 18.69 14.45
C VAL A 699 -35.69 18.03 13.22
N ASN A 700 -35.81 18.80 12.14
CA ASN A 700 -36.27 18.32 10.84
C ASN A 700 -35.21 18.56 9.76
N ASP A 701 -35.43 17.99 8.57
CA ASP A 701 -34.46 18.03 7.48
C ASP A 701 -34.15 19.44 6.99
N LEU A 702 -35.15 20.33 6.92
CA LEU A 702 -34.96 21.73 6.50
C LEU A 702 -34.07 22.49 7.50
N LEU A 703 -34.32 22.33 8.79
CA LEU A 703 -33.51 22.98 9.85
C LEU A 703 -32.07 22.46 9.87
N LEU A 704 -31.88 21.17 9.62
CA LEU A 704 -30.57 20.57 9.54
C LEU A 704 -29.81 21.09 8.31
N GLN A 705 -30.45 21.08 7.13
CA GLN A 705 -29.88 21.59 5.88
C GLN A 705 -29.52 23.08 5.94
N SER A 706 -30.30 23.90 6.67
CA SER A 706 -30.02 25.33 6.82
C SER A 706 -28.81 25.64 7.73
N HIS A 707 -28.32 24.65 8.49
CA HIS A 707 -27.20 24.81 9.42
C HIS A 707 -25.97 23.97 9.04
N THR A 708 -26.10 23.04 8.09
CA THR A 708 -24.96 22.31 7.49
C THR A 708 -24.21 23.17 6.48
N ILE A 709 -22.89 23.03 6.44
CA ILE A 709 -22.05 23.71 5.46
C ILE A 709 -22.06 22.91 4.16
N HIS A 710 -22.03 23.60 3.01
CA HIS A 710 -21.96 22.93 1.72
C HIS A 710 -20.75 21.96 1.66
N PRO A 711 -20.91 20.69 1.25
CA PRO A 711 -19.89 19.64 1.43
C PRO A 711 -18.50 19.96 0.87
N ARG A 712 -18.41 20.80 -0.17
CA ARG A 712 -17.14 21.21 -0.78
C ARG A 712 -16.33 22.15 0.12
N ASP A 713 -16.99 22.85 1.04
CA ASP A 713 -16.42 23.96 1.82
C ASP A 713 -16.19 23.58 3.29
N VAL A 714 -16.84 22.51 3.78
CA VAL A 714 -16.70 22.04 5.18
C VAL A 714 -15.24 21.82 5.56
N LYS A 715 -14.45 21.18 4.68
CA LYS A 715 -13.02 20.90 4.94
C LYS A 715 -12.22 22.20 5.14
N LEU A 716 -12.48 23.20 4.31
CA LEU A 716 -11.80 24.49 4.37
C LEU A 716 -12.23 25.27 5.61
N ALA A 717 -13.52 25.25 5.95
CA ALA A 717 -14.06 25.86 7.15
C ALA A 717 -13.47 25.24 8.43
N LEU A 718 -13.45 23.90 8.52
CA LEU A 718 -12.84 23.19 9.64
C LEU A 718 -11.34 23.50 9.79
N ARG A 719 -10.59 23.53 8.68
CA ARG A 719 -9.18 23.96 8.69
C ARG A 719 -9.03 25.41 9.16
N GLY A 720 -9.87 26.32 8.67
CA GLY A 720 -9.83 27.72 9.09
C GLY A 720 -10.14 27.91 10.58
N MET A 721 -11.04 27.11 11.15
CA MET A 721 -11.44 27.22 12.54
C MET A 721 -10.48 26.55 13.53
N CYS A 722 -10.05 25.33 13.23
CA CYS A 722 -9.28 24.49 14.16
C CYS A 722 -7.80 24.38 13.78
N GLY A 723 -7.39 24.86 12.60
CA GLY A 723 -6.00 24.88 12.15
C GLY A 723 -5.33 23.51 12.27
N GLN A 724 -4.21 23.51 12.98
CA GLN A 724 -3.32 22.39 13.29
C GLN A 724 -3.80 21.51 14.46
N LEU A 725 -5.00 21.72 15.02
CA LEU A 725 -5.54 20.89 16.10
C LEU A 725 -6.32 19.67 15.58
N ILE A 726 -6.69 19.65 14.30
CA ILE A 726 -7.35 18.52 13.64
C ILE A 726 -6.59 18.07 12.38
N ARG A 727 -6.63 16.77 12.07
CA ARG A 727 -6.08 16.18 10.83
C ARG A 727 -7.18 15.51 10.02
N PHE A 728 -6.97 15.48 8.71
CA PHE A 728 -7.85 14.81 7.76
C PHE A 728 -7.18 13.55 7.24
N SER A 729 -7.84 12.41 7.38
CA SER A 729 -7.37 11.11 6.89
C SER A 729 -8.33 10.58 5.83
N ARG A 730 -7.83 9.80 4.86
CA ARG A 730 -8.69 9.05 3.92
C ARG A 730 -8.28 7.58 4.00
N PRO A 731 -9.01 6.74 4.76
CA PRO A 731 -8.67 5.33 4.92
C PRO A 731 -8.73 4.60 3.59
N GLU A 732 -7.90 3.58 3.40
CA GLU A 732 -7.92 2.75 2.18
C GLU A 732 -9.25 2.00 2.01
N SER A 733 -9.93 1.71 3.12
CA SER A 733 -11.24 1.03 3.18
C SER A 733 -12.43 1.95 2.90
N SER A 734 -12.23 3.27 2.81
CA SER A 734 -13.33 4.24 2.71
C SER A 734 -12.99 5.39 1.76
N ASN A 735 -13.93 5.71 0.87
CA ASN A 735 -13.82 6.90 0.03
C ASN A 735 -14.10 8.22 0.78
N LYS A 736 -14.54 8.15 2.04
CA LYS A 736 -14.83 9.33 2.85
C LYS A 736 -13.56 9.89 3.51
N ILE A 737 -13.50 11.21 3.64
CA ILE A 737 -12.44 11.88 4.41
C ILE A 737 -12.89 11.95 5.86
N GLU A 738 -12.08 11.40 6.76
CA GLU A 738 -12.30 11.35 8.20
C GLU A 738 -11.54 12.47 8.93
N VAL A 739 -12.10 12.94 10.04
CA VAL A 739 -11.55 14.00 10.89
C VAL A 739 -11.08 13.39 12.20
N LEU A 740 -9.80 13.55 12.49
CA LEU A 740 -9.13 12.98 13.65
C LEU A 740 -8.41 14.09 14.44
N PRO A 741 -8.17 13.89 15.75
CA PRO A 741 -7.27 14.78 16.47
C PRO A 741 -5.89 14.59 15.86
N VAL A 742 -5.10 15.68 15.75
CA VAL A 742 -3.76 15.53 15.18
C VAL A 742 -2.91 14.62 16.07
N TYR A 743 -3.02 14.77 17.39
CA TYR A 743 -2.18 14.06 18.35
C TYR A 743 -2.95 13.65 19.61
N ARG A 744 -2.62 12.48 20.17
CA ARG A 744 -3.20 11.98 21.42
C ARG A 744 -2.90 12.89 22.62
N SER A 745 -1.76 13.57 22.63
CA SER A 745 -1.41 14.50 23.71
C SER A 745 -2.36 15.70 23.77
N LEU A 746 -2.93 16.13 22.63
CA LEU A 746 -3.97 17.16 22.61
C LEU A 746 -5.26 16.65 23.28
N THR A 747 -5.67 15.42 22.98
CA THR A 747 -6.81 14.77 23.63
C THR A 747 -6.63 14.76 25.15
N LEU A 748 -5.49 14.24 25.63
CA LEU A 748 -5.18 14.18 27.06
C LEU A 748 -5.17 15.58 27.70
N TYR A 749 -4.60 16.56 27.02
CA TYR A 749 -4.59 17.94 27.49
C TYR A 749 -6.03 18.46 27.68
N LEU A 750 -6.91 18.30 26.68
CA LEU A 750 -8.27 18.83 26.71
C LEU A 750 -9.21 18.16 27.73
N VAL A 751 -8.96 16.90 28.11
CA VAL A 751 -9.80 16.14 29.06
C VAL A 751 -9.22 16.08 30.48
N THR A 752 -7.99 16.55 30.68
CA THR A 752 -7.35 16.57 32.00
C THR A 752 -7.67 17.88 32.72
N PRO A 753 -8.20 17.86 33.96
CA PRO A 753 -8.46 19.09 34.70
C PRO A 753 -7.22 19.96 34.88
N THR A 754 -7.36 21.28 34.77
CA THR A 754 -6.27 22.28 34.85
C THR A 754 -5.40 22.12 36.10
N LYS A 755 -6.04 21.81 37.25
CA LYS A 755 -5.33 21.56 38.51
C LYS A 755 -4.37 20.37 38.39
N ARG A 756 -4.80 19.29 37.74
CA ARG A 756 -4.00 18.07 37.55
C ARG A 756 -2.87 18.30 36.55
N LEU A 757 -3.13 19.04 35.47
CA LEU A 757 -2.08 19.45 34.52
C LEU A 757 -0.97 20.21 35.27
N ARG A 758 -1.32 21.23 36.07
CA ARG A 758 -0.32 22.00 36.85
C ARG A 758 0.47 21.15 37.85
N GLN A 759 -0.10 20.07 38.36
CA GLN A 759 0.58 19.14 39.29
C GLN A 759 1.48 18.12 38.58
N GLN A 760 1.26 17.84 37.29
CA GLN A 760 2.04 16.87 36.53
C GLN A 760 3.40 17.42 36.08
N HIS A 761 3.59 18.75 36.08
CA HIS A 761 4.84 19.39 35.72
C HIS A 761 5.65 19.76 36.96
N ARG A 762 6.96 19.52 36.93
CA ARG A 762 7.89 19.92 38.01
C ARG A 762 7.98 21.43 38.15
N ASP A 763 7.96 22.13 37.01
CA ASP A 763 7.97 23.59 36.94
C ASP A 763 6.56 24.14 36.71
N PRO A 764 6.23 25.34 37.24
CA PRO A 764 4.93 25.97 37.00
C PRO A 764 4.70 26.24 35.52
N ILE A 765 3.64 25.66 34.95
CA ILE A 765 3.21 25.91 33.57
C ILE A 765 2.18 27.04 33.49
N ASN A 766 2.31 27.89 32.47
CA ASN A 766 1.38 29.00 32.25
C ASN A 766 0.32 28.63 31.20
N ILE A 767 -0.89 28.27 31.67
CA ILE A 767 -2.02 27.84 30.83
C ILE A 767 -3.33 28.59 31.15
N PRO A 768 -3.43 29.90 30.87
CA PRO A 768 -4.60 30.73 31.22
C PRO A 768 -5.87 30.43 30.41
N TYR A 769 -5.77 29.82 29.22
CA TYR A 769 -6.93 29.60 28.36
C TYR A 769 -7.55 28.22 28.52
N HIS A 770 -6.82 27.25 29.08
CA HIS A 770 -7.21 25.85 29.20
C HIS A 770 -8.60 25.65 29.81
N ASP A 771 -8.94 26.33 30.91
CA ASP A 771 -10.24 26.19 31.58
C ASP A 771 -11.44 26.46 30.64
N LYS A 772 -11.28 27.33 29.63
CA LYS A 772 -12.34 27.64 28.67
C LYS A 772 -12.58 26.49 27.69
N PHE A 773 -11.55 25.72 27.38
CA PHE A 773 -11.58 24.61 26.42
C PHE A 773 -11.64 23.23 27.07
N PHE A 774 -11.34 23.12 28.36
CA PHE A 774 -11.45 21.89 29.14
C PHE A 774 -12.81 21.22 28.92
N MET A 775 -12.77 19.91 28.75
CA MET A 775 -13.89 19.04 28.47
C MET A 775 -13.96 17.94 29.52
N ALA A 776 -14.87 18.08 30.49
CA ALA A 776 -15.19 16.99 31.39
C ALA A 776 -15.76 15.82 30.58
N GLU A 777 -15.19 14.62 30.73
CA GLU A 777 -15.56 13.44 29.96
C GLU A 777 -17.05 13.10 30.15
N THR A 778 -17.53 13.09 31.40
CA THR A 778 -18.93 12.83 31.77
C THR A 778 -19.93 13.74 31.03
N GLU A 779 -19.75 15.06 31.14
CA GLU A 779 -20.61 16.05 30.48
C GLU A 779 -20.52 15.94 28.96
N SER A 780 -19.31 15.72 28.45
CA SER A 780 -19.06 15.68 27.01
C SER A 780 -19.70 14.43 26.38
N HIS A 781 -19.56 13.27 27.00
CA HIS A 781 -20.21 12.03 26.57
C HIS A 781 -21.73 12.11 26.68
N ALA A 782 -22.29 12.71 27.74
CA ALA A 782 -23.72 12.99 27.82
C ALA A 782 -24.21 13.85 26.65
N THR A 783 -23.46 14.91 26.31
CA THR A 783 -23.76 15.80 25.20
C THR A 783 -23.76 15.06 23.86
N LEU A 784 -22.69 14.30 23.58
CA LEU A 784 -22.55 13.55 22.32
C LEU A 784 -23.63 12.48 22.18
N GLY A 785 -23.90 11.71 23.24
CA GLY A 785 -24.97 10.71 23.25
C GLY A 785 -26.34 11.33 22.99
N ASN A 786 -26.65 12.47 23.61
CA ASN A 786 -27.91 13.19 23.37
C ASN A 786 -28.04 13.74 21.95
N LEU A 787 -26.94 14.16 21.32
CA LEU A 787 -26.96 14.58 19.91
C LEU A 787 -27.27 13.38 18.98
N CYS A 788 -26.68 12.22 19.24
CA CYS A 788 -27.01 10.99 18.51
C CYS A 788 -28.48 10.61 18.69
N VAL A 789 -29.00 10.63 19.92
CA VAL A 789 -30.42 10.34 20.22
C VAL A 789 -31.35 11.32 19.49
N ALA A 790 -31.03 12.62 19.48
CA ALA A 790 -31.81 13.63 18.78
C ALA A 790 -31.87 13.39 17.27
N TYR A 791 -30.77 12.94 16.67
CA TYR A 791 -30.75 12.58 15.25
C TYR A 791 -31.60 11.33 14.94
N LEU A 792 -31.45 10.28 15.74
CA LEU A 792 -32.16 9.00 15.55
C LEU A 792 -33.68 9.11 15.78
N THR A 793 -34.14 10.19 16.42
CA THR A 793 -35.55 10.48 16.69
C THR A 793 -36.12 11.61 15.81
N MET A 794 -35.44 11.95 14.71
CA MET A 794 -36.00 12.87 13.71
C MET A 794 -37.27 12.28 13.07
N PRO A 795 -38.30 13.09 12.74
CA PRO A 795 -39.60 12.60 12.27
C PRO A 795 -39.56 11.60 11.10
N ARG A 796 -38.59 11.74 10.19
CA ARG A 796 -38.39 10.81 9.06
C ARG A 796 -38.09 9.36 9.47
N PHE A 797 -37.62 9.14 10.69
CA PHE A 797 -37.31 7.82 11.23
C PHE A 797 -38.47 7.21 12.05
N ALA A 798 -39.61 7.91 12.15
CA ALA A 798 -40.80 7.41 12.84
C ALA A 798 -41.44 6.24 12.09
N ASP A 799 -41.30 6.18 10.76
CA ASP A 799 -41.77 5.07 9.94
C ASP A 799 -40.59 4.16 9.56
N PRO A 800 -40.47 2.95 10.13
CA PRO A 800 -39.41 2.01 9.79
C PRO A 800 -39.56 1.42 8.38
N GLY A 801 -40.71 1.61 7.71
CA GLY A 801 -41.07 0.99 6.43
C GLY A 801 -41.55 -0.46 6.59
N LYS A 802 -41.58 -1.23 5.49
CA LYS A 802 -41.98 -2.65 5.52
C LYS A 802 -41.10 -3.45 6.48
N LYS A 803 -41.74 -4.29 7.31
CA LYS A 803 -41.07 -5.22 8.24
C LYS A 803 -40.28 -6.27 7.47
N PHE A 804 -39.19 -6.74 8.07
CA PHE A 804 -38.46 -7.91 7.59
C PHE A 804 -39.39 -9.14 7.55
N GLN A 805 -39.44 -9.80 6.40
CA GLN A 805 -40.09 -11.10 6.22
C GLN A 805 -39.00 -12.17 6.14
N ALA A 806 -39.16 -13.28 6.87
CA ALA A 806 -38.11 -14.30 7.00
C ALA A 806 -38.02 -15.25 5.79
N ASP A 807 -39.00 -15.22 4.89
CA ASP A 807 -39.13 -16.07 3.71
C ASP A 807 -38.69 -15.37 2.40
N GLY A 808 -38.17 -16.16 1.45
CA GLY A 808 -37.80 -15.67 0.12
C GLY A 808 -36.63 -14.67 0.09
N ASN A 809 -36.83 -13.52 -0.56
CA ASN A 809 -35.81 -12.47 -0.74
C ASN A 809 -35.60 -11.55 0.48
N GLY A 810 -36.30 -11.82 1.59
CA GLY A 810 -36.31 -10.97 2.79
C GLY A 810 -34.94 -10.53 3.31
N PRO A 811 -33.93 -11.43 3.46
CA PRO A 811 -32.60 -11.06 3.94
C PRO A 811 -31.85 -10.10 3.02
N ALA A 812 -31.99 -10.27 1.70
CA ALA A 812 -31.35 -9.41 0.71
C ALA A 812 -32.04 -8.04 0.63
N GLU A 813 -33.37 -8.02 0.69
CA GLU A 813 -34.17 -6.78 0.72
C GLU A 813 -33.92 -5.97 2.00
N TRP A 814 -33.82 -6.64 3.14
CA TRP A 814 -33.46 -6.00 4.41
C TRP A 814 -32.03 -5.45 4.38
N ALA A 815 -31.05 -6.23 3.93
CA ALA A 815 -29.68 -5.75 3.81
C ALA A 815 -29.56 -4.56 2.84
N CYS A 816 -30.32 -4.58 1.73
CA CYS A 816 -30.41 -3.47 0.78
C CYS A 816 -31.08 -2.23 1.42
N LYS A 817 -32.17 -2.41 2.17
CA LYS A 817 -32.88 -1.35 2.90
C LYS A 817 -31.97 -0.67 3.93
N VAL A 818 -31.28 -1.46 4.75
CA VAL A 818 -30.31 -0.97 5.75
C VAL A 818 -29.17 -0.22 5.05
N ARG A 819 -28.59 -0.79 3.99
CA ARG A 819 -27.50 -0.15 3.23
C ARG A 819 -27.94 1.18 2.61
N LYS A 820 -29.11 1.22 1.97
CA LYS A 820 -29.67 2.43 1.37
C LYS A 820 -29.93 3.52 2.43
N ARG A 821 -30.36 3.13 3.64
CA ARG A 821 -30.52 4.05 4.77
C ARG A 821 -29.17 4.59 5.26
N MET A 822 -28.14 3.75 5.37
CA MET A 822 -26.78 4.20 5.72
C MET A 822 -26.13 5.07 4.63
N GLU A 823 -26.47 4.85 3.36
CA GLU A 823 -26.00 5.66 2.22
C GLU A 823 -26.67 7.03 2.18
N ASN A 824 -27.98 7.09 2.44
CA ASN A 824 -28.76 8.33 2.42
C ASN A 824 -28.52 9.19 3.67
N ASP A 825 -28.36 8.55 4.84
CA ASP A 825 -28.24 9.22 6.13
C ASP A 825 -26.84 8.98 6.70
N GLY A 826 -25.86 9.75 6.22
CA GLY A 826 -24.45 9.57 6.55
C GLY A 826 -24.14 9.48 8.05
N PHE A 827 -24.84 10.26 8.90
CA PHE A 827 -24.63 10.26 10.35
C PHE A 827 -25.36 9.14 11.11
N ALA A 828 -26.34 8.48 10.48
CA ALA A 828 -27.14 7.42 11.12
C ALA A 828 -26.29 6.26 11.61
N GLY A 829 -25.30 5.83 10.80
CA GLY A 829 -24.45 4.69 11.16
C GLY A 829 -23.62 4.93 12.41
N TYR A 830 -23.05 6.13 12.58
CA TYR A 830 -22.34 6.48 13.80
C TYR A 830 -23.31 6.60 14.99
N ALA A 831 -24.40 7.35 14.81
CA ALA A 831 -25.35 7.60 15.87
C ALA A 831 -25.96 6.30 16.42
N ALA A 832 -26.42 5.39 15.55
CA ALA A 832 -27.04 4.13 15.94
C ALA A 832 -26.10 3.20 16.70
N LEU A 833 -24.83 3.11 16.27
CA LEU A 833 -23.85 2.23 16.91
C LEU A 833 -23.32 2.76 18.27
N PHE A 834 -23.27 4.08 18.46
CA PHE A 834 -22.48 4.66 19.55
C PHE A 834 -23.27 5.54 20.54
N TRP A 835 -24.55 5.85 20.31
CA TRP A 835 -25.33 6.66 21.24
C TRP A 835 -25.36 6.06 22.66
N ALA A 836 -25.63 4.76 22.76
CA ALA A 836 -25.72 4.06 24.05
C ALA A 836 -24.37 4.00 24.76
N LYS A 837 -23.27 3.80 24.01
CA LYS A 837 -21.91 3.77 24.55
C LYS A 837 -21.53 5.12 25.16
N HIS A 838 -21.80 6.22 24.45
CA HIS A 838 -21.61 7.57 24.99
C HIS A 838 -22.43 7.82 26.26
N LEU A 839 -23.71 7.45 26.27
CA LEU A 839 -24.53 7.62 27.47
C LEU A 839 -24.07 6.75 28.65
N GLY A 840 -23.46 5.59 28.38
CA GLY A 840 -22.84 4.73 29.39
C GLY A 840 -21.65 5.40 30.09
N GLU A 841 -20.74 6.01 29.33
CA GLU A 841 -19.56 6.72 29.89
C GLU A 841 -19.93 8.00 30.66
N ALA A 842 -21.08 8.59 30.37
CA ALA A 842 -21.59 9.70 31.16
C ALA A 842 -21.91 9.28 32.62
N GLY A 843 -22.08 7.99 32.88
CA GLY A 843 -22.23 7.45 34.23
C GLY A 843 -23.43 8.02 35.00
N PRO A 844 -23.39 8.04 36.34
CA PRO A 844 -24.55 8.36 37.19
C PRO A 844 -24.99 9.82 37.12
N ASP A 845 -24.12 10.73 36.68
CA ASP A 845 -24.42 12.16 36.57
C ASP A 845 -25.16 12.55 35.28
N LEU A 846 -25.44 11.58 34.39
CA LEU A 846 -26.14 11.78 33.14
C LEU A 846 -27.43 12.62 33.24
N PRO A 847 -28.31 12.46 34.25
CA PRO A 847 -29.53 13.26 34.37
C PRO A 847 -29.27 14.77 34.48
N LYS A 848 -28.13 15.20 35.03
CA LYS A 848 -27.76 16.62 35.17
C LYS A 848 -27.46 17.28 33.82
N HIS A 849 -27.16 16.48 32.82
CA HIS A 849 -26.73 16.92 31.48
C HIS A 849 -27.76 16.55 30.39
N SER A 850 -29.00 16.23 30.80
CA SER A 850 -30.08 15.80 29.92
C SER A 850 -31.31 16.68 30.10
N SER A 851 -31.87 17.17 29.01
CA SER A 851 -33.16 17.87 29.05
C SER A 851 -34.32 16.87 29.22
N PRO A 852 -35.52 17.32 29.65
CA PRO A 852 -36.72 16.48 29.64
C PRO A 852 -37.00 15.83 28.27
N LEU A 853 -36.75 16.57 27.19
CA LEU A 853 -36.91 16.09 25.81
C LEU A 853 -35.89 15.01 25.46
N ASP A 854 -34.65 15.09 25.97
CA ASP A 854 -33.66 14.03 25.76
C ASP A 854 -34.10 12.72 26.44
N LEU A 855 -34.67 12.82 27.64
CA LEU A 855 -35.21 11.66 28.36
C LEU A 855 -36.38 11.03 27.60
N GLU A 856 -37.27 11.84 27.02
CA GLU A 856 -38.38 11.38 26.21
C GLU A 856 -37.90 10.68 24.93
N ARG A 857 -36.98 11.29 24.18
CA ARG A 857 -36.39 10.71 22.97
C ARG A 857 -35.65 9.39 23.24
N ARG A 858 -34.97 9.28 24.38
CA ARG A 858 -34.37 8.00 24.81
C ARG A 858 -35.41 6.94 25.06
N LYS A 859 -36.53 7.28 25.73
CA LYS A 859 -37.65 6.34 25.93
C LYS A 859 -38.19 5.84 24.59
N MET A 860 -38.32 6.72 23.59
CA MET A 860 -38.72 6.32 22.24
C MET A 860 -37.76 5.27 21.66
N LEU A 861 -36.43 5.48 21.72
CA LEU A 861 -35.46 4.50 21.19
C LEU A 861 -35.40 3.17 21.97
N LEU A 862 -35.78 3.18 23.26
CA LEU A 862 -35.79 1.99 24.11
C LEU A 862 -37.12 1.22 24.02
N ASP A 863 -38.20 1.88 23.62
CA ASP A 863 -39.50 1.26 23.41
C ASP A 863 -39.51 0.48 22.09
N LYS A 864 -39.47 -0.85 22.18
CA LYS A 864 -39.45 -1.79 21.04
C LYS A 864 -40.68 -1.66 20.14
N GLU A 865 -41.80 -1.17 20.67
CA GLU A 865 -43.02 -0.97 19.90
C GLU A 865 -43.01 0.36 19.13
N SER A 866 -42.04 1.24 19.42
CA SER A 866 -41.91 2.49 18.68
C SER A 866 -41.34 2.26 17.28
N GLY A 867 -41.82 3.06 16.33
CA GLY A 867 -41.28 3.07 14.97
C GLY A 867 -39.81 3.49 14.91
N TYR A 868 -39.36 4.35 15.85
CA TYR A 868 -37.96 4.77 15.96
C TYR A 868 -37.05 3.63 16.39
N ALA A 869 -37.40 2.88 17.44
CA ALA A 869 -36.62 1.71 17.86
C ALA A 869 -36.60 0.67 16.75
N SER A 870 -37.76 0.37 16.15
CA SER A 870 -37.86 -0.57 15.01
C SER A 870 -36.98 -0.16 13.81
N CYS A 871 -36.78 1.14 13.60
CA CYS A 871 -35.95 1.67 12.52
C CYS A 871 -34.45 1.32 12.68
N TRP A 872 -33.99 1.15 13.93
CA TRP A 872 -32.56 1.01 14.27
C TRP A 872 -32.20 -0.32 14.95
N PHE A 873 -33.16 -1.02 15.55
CA PHE A 873 -32.97 -2.36 16.14
C PHE A 873 -32.80 -3.43 15.05
N GLU A 874 -33.24 -3.11 13.83
CA GLU A 874 -33.00 -3.85 12.58
C GLU A 874 -31.63 -3.51 11.94
N MET A 875 -30.68 -2.85 12.62
CA MET A 875 -29.26 -2.75 12.20
C MET A 875 -28.41 -3.63 13.09
#